data_AF-A0A0F5VH21-F1
#
_entry.id   AF-A0A0F5VH21-F1
#
_cell.length_a   1.000
_cell.length_b   1.000
_cell.length_c   1.000
_cell.angle_alpha   90.00
_cell.angle_beta   90.00
_cell.angle_gamma   90.00
#
_symmetry.space_group_name_H-M   'P 1'
#
loop_
_entity.id
_entity.type
_entity.pdbx_description
1 polymer ?
#
loop_
_entity_poly.entity_id
_entity_poly.type
_entity_poly.pdbx_seq_one_letter_code
_entity_poly.pdbx_strand_id
1 'polypeptide(L)'
;MGVTISADGLSIVHKGSGGEANAAVPDVCMTTVGPPVVPIPYGNNAKSADLADGSTTVTADGGNSIALKSSQFSCSTGDAGGDKKGIVSGTTEAEAKFTTASSTVKIEGVGVARKTDMMTMNAGNTMCFGCENPSVTVQPDEDKTHALRVQCRYTSGKPLANAPFKLKDESGAVLAEGTLNNAGEAIVDGLPTKGCTVEYGEAPAPYKINYPRPANPDKATLDDEVFFDRASHMCVPFWVPRGDLQERHWGYLGETLADSLEFRHMLEVEIRAHLPLNPKPGQAEEIAARLINFFDQQPVSEQDILGLISTMLPIMEADGVLFDLFVNYHKEESGNNLLASMRHLGTGNPNEWLDNLDWDAKATLLSRECGSILEKTDARLETILFHSDTRGYTYISDNIKAHRESVKTVRKNLPDDISAAMSGLKQKIATIRSKGENIMVVPTNNQRTTQGGSITDVVHSLNALPAPLAIRLTYDDMEQTPAGYVPYSVMFANGEKQEGKLDANGSVMLYGVPQVGAEVTFGDKEAAKKAEKELEKHREAIPEALNGLVGEMVQTARQQAAIAPMIAAEQFAELKASVEAELAEMRSRKDAFDDLSFLEQSWSYAKSTGMGISSGVTDYLPDFGEFGELMDAADIGIDVLVEAIATGDIDVMQRKLQQVDRVKLGLQEASQAMEILLLLLSDPETRAYLASLPRLFLEAMPADELTRLAVSQGTQKGIDFAAVTGGTALAGAVSGGVGAPIAAVAITGGVTARNGGKALEGLIDVLMKISDSKKTTLNRHDKKQHEKDNETNLPKHCPICDDPKCKNRKRLKPGKGNNGDGPHKKNMADAYKKRNKDFPIDHDWFIGNSSLEVHHVIPKKAVMGKVFKKLFDKFSYDVNDTHNLVTLPADMRLSCELAVQRHKGNHAQGVAYSRDKNALSELINYERDLLKADNKNVIEEINNFNKELINKNADLSYPKAAKQLVLDVKDMLEAGFLCKHADSQVKINAKFEYEMKKKSNKILRYIESFTWTIGWDNRDFRPDTHLGCCNVLSIADKKKGLQRGKACTLNRDHGFGLGKFTGTLRLGK
;
A
#
# COMPACT_ATOMS: atom_id res chain seq x y z
N MET A 1 -15.44 -7.23 -73.97
CA MET A 1 -15.73 -8.44 -73.16
C MET A 1 -17.11 -8.25 -72.54
N GLY A 2 -17.83 -9.32 -72.19
CA GLY A 2 -19.10 -9.18 -71.48
C GLY A 2 -18.89 -8.63 -70.08
N VAL A 3 -19.86 -7.85 -69.57
CA VAL A 3 -19.88 -7.39 -68.16
C VAL A 3 -20.52 -8.48 -67.32
N THR A 4 -19.79 -9.06 -66.37
CA THR A 4 -20.26 -10.26 -65.63
C THR A 4 -20.66 -9.99 -64.18
N ILE A 5 -20.41 -8.78 -63.67
CA ILE A 5 -20.63 -8.43 -62.26
C ILE A 5 -21.66 -7.31 -62.09
N SER A 6 -22.45 -7.39 -61.01
CA SER A 6 -23.49 -6.42 -60.66
C SER A 6 -23.38 -5.99 -59.20
N ALA A 7 -23.86 -4.78 -58.91
CA ALA A 7 -24.12 -4.29 -57.56
C ALA A 7 -25.53 -3.71 -57.54
N ASP A 8 -26.33 -4.09 -56.54
CA ASP A 8 -27.73 -3.64 -56.38
C ASP A 8 -28.60 -3.88 -57.63
N GLY A 9 -28.35 -4.97 -58.35
CA GLY A 9 -29.06 -5.32 -59.58
C GLY A 9 -28.64 -4.52 -60.82
N LEU A 10 -27.64 -3.64 -60.72
CA LEU A 10 -27.11 -2.83 -61.83
C LEU A 10 -25.68 -3.27 -62.16
N SER A 11 -25.32 -3.31 -63.44
CA SER A 11 -23.96 -3.73 -63.84
C SER A 11 -22.91 -2.75 -63.36
N ILE A 12 -21.80 -3.26 -62.82
CA ILE A 12 -20.69 -2.42 -62.35
C ILE A 12 -19.94 -1.85 -63.55
N VAL A 13 -19.57 -0.57 -63.48
CA VAL A 13 -18.75 0.09 -64.50
C VAL A 13 -17.27 -0.20 -64.22
N HIS A 14 -16.52 -0.65 -65.22
CA HIS A 14 -15.08 -0.89 -65.13
C HIS A 14 -14.42 -0.52 -66.47
N LYS A 15 -13.09 -0.43 -66.50
CA LYS A 15 -12.35 0.10 -67.66
C LYS A 15 -12.66 -0.60 -68.99
N GLY A 16 -12.91 -1.90 -68.93
CA GLY A 16 -13.26 -2.73 -70.09
C GLY A 16 -14.75 -2.97 -70.31
N SER A 17 -15.64 -2.29 -69.55
CA SER A 17 -17.08 -2.58 -69.54
C SER A 17 -17.82 -2.05 -70.77
N GLY A 18 -17.20 -1.10 -71.49
CA GLY A 18 -17.84 -0.41 -72.62
C GLY A 18 -18.94 0.57 -72.19
N GLY A 19 -18.84 1.12 -70.97
CA GLY A 19 -19.80 2.09 -70.46
C GLY A 19 -19.66 3.44 -71.17
N GLU A 20 -20.78 4.09 -71.46
CA GLU A 20 -20.84 5.39 -72.11
C GLU A 20 -21.76 6.34 -71.33
N ALA A 21 -21.21 7.48 -70.91
CA ALA A 21 -21.96 8.57 -70.30
C ALA A 21 -22.26 9.62 -71.38
N ASN A 22 -23.53 9.79 -71.71
CA ASN A 22 -23.99 10.81 -72.64
C ASN A 22 -24.63 11.97 -71.86
N ALA A 23 -24.31 13.20 -72.24
CA ALA A 23 -24.88 14.39 -71.61
C ALA A 23 -26.40 14.40 -71.76
N ALA A 24 -27.10 14.42 -70.61
CA ALA A 24 -28.57 14.44 -70.55
C ALA A 24 -29.11 15.88 -70.60
N VAL A 25 -28.29 16.85 -70.21
CA VAL A 25 -28.52 18.28 -70.42
C VAL A 25 -27.53 18.81 -71.46
N PRO A 26 -27.89 19.82 -72.27
CA PRO A 26 -26.98 20.33 -73.28
C PRO A 26 -25.73 20.95 -72.67
N ASP A 27 -24.56 20.64 -73.24
CA ASP A 27 -23.28 21.20 -72.82
C ASP A 27 -23.10 22.61 -73.41
N VAL A 28 -23.60 23.63 -72.72
CA VAL A 28 -23.61 24.99 -73.27
C VAL A 28 -22.24 25.64 -73.15
N CYS A 29 -21.61 25.89 -74.30
CA CYS A 29 -20.31 26.55 -74.40
C CYS A 29 -20.46 27.91 -75.10
N MET A 30 -19.64 28.88 -74.69
CA MET A 30 -19.52 30.14 -75.42
C MET A 30 -18.81 29.89 -76.76
N THR A 31 -19.41 30.37 -77.83
CA THR A 31 -18.95 30.11 -79.20
C THR A 31 -18.97 31.38 -80.02
N THR A 32 -17.89 31.63 -80.76
CA THR A 32 -17.79 32.75 -81.70
C THR A 32 -18.60 32.46 -82.97
N VAL A 33 -19.64 33.25 -83.23
CA VAL A 33 -20.48 33.15 -84.44
C VAL A 33 -20.39 34.46 -85.22
N GLY A 34 -19.40 34.60 -86.10
CA GLY A 34 -19.07 35.89 -86.71
C GLY A 34 -18.47 36.86 -85.67
N PRO A 35 -18.85 38.16 -85.65
CA PRO A 35 -18.40 39.09 -84.60
C PRO A 35 -18.87 38.78 -83.15
N PRO A 36 -20.10 38.31 -82.87
CA PRO A 36 -20.54 38.04 -81.48
C PRO A 36 -20.11 36.67 -80.93
N VAL A 37 -19.94 36.61 -79.61
CA VAL A 37 -19.80 35.35 -78.85
C VAL A 37 -21.14 35.04 -78.17
N VAL A 38 -21.72 33.89 -78.47
CA VAL A 38 -23.04 33.47 -77.98
C VAL A 38 -22.99 32.07 -77.35
N PRO A 39 -23.87 31.77 -76.38
CA PRO A 39 -23.96 30.45 -75.77
C PRO A 39 -24.62 29.45 -76.75
N ILE A 40 -23.90 28.36 -77.10
CA ILE A 40 -24.40 27.29 -77.97
C ILE A 40 -24.37 25.94 -77.23
N PRO A 41 -25.47 25.17 -77.24
CA PRO A 41 -25.49 23.81 -76.71
C PRO A 41 -24.72 22.83 -77.61
N TYR A 42 -23.78 22.10 -77.02
CA TYR A 42 -23.09 20.96 -77.63
C TYR A 42 -23.55 19.64 -77.02
N GLY A 43 -23.38 18.54 -77.77
CA GLY A 43 -23.45 17.19 -77.20
C GLY A 43 -22.13 16.88 -76.50
N ASN A 44 -22.17 16.08 -75.42
CA ASN A 44 -20.96 15.61 -74.76
C ASN A 44 -21.08 14.11 -74.44
N ASN A 45 -20.00 13.34 -74.65
CA ASN A 45 -19.91 11.90 -74.40
C ASN A 45 -18.58 11.56 -73.69
N ALA A 46 -18.62 10.70 -72.68
CA ALA A 46 -17.44 10.14 -72.02
C ALA A 46 -17.54 8.62 -71.96
N LYS A 47 -16.39 7.91 -71.97
CA LYS A 47 -16.34 6.45 -72.06
C LYS A 47 -15.58 5.81 -70.91
N SER A 48 -16.02 4.63 -70.48
CA SER A 48 -15.37 3.90 -69.40
C SER A 48 -13.97 3.40 -69.75
N ALA A 49 -13.62 3.33 -71.04
CA ALA A 49 -12.25 3.05 -71.49
C ALA A 49 -11.23 4.06 -70.96
N ASP A 50 -11.67 5.31 -70.72
CA ASP A 50 -10.85 6.41 -70.22
C ASP A 50 -10.86 6.51 -68.69
N LEU A 51 -11.34 5.46 -67.99
CA LEU A 51 -11.37 5.37 -66.54
C LEU A 51 -9.97 5.59 -65.95
N ALA A 52 -9.90 6.60 -65.10
CA ALA A 52 -8.79 6.96 -64.23
C ALA A 52 -9.23 6.89 -62.76
N ASP A 53 -8.27 6.67 -61.87
CA ASP A 53 -8.50 6.58 -60.42
C ASP A 53 -9.56 5.52 -60.02
N GLY A 54 -9.61 4.42 -60.77
CA GLY A 54 -10.37 3.22 -60.42
C GLY A 54 -9.69 2.39 -59.33
N SER A 55 -10.28 1.25 -58.98
CA SER A 55 -9.74 0.32 -57.99
C SER A 55 -8.34 -0.20 -58.36
N THR A 56 -7.52 -0.48 -57.34
CA THR A 56 -6.11 -0.90 -57.52
C THR A 56 -5.85 -2.34 -57.09
N THR A 57 -6.55 -2.82 -56.06
CA THR A 57 -6.40 -4.15 -55.46
C THR A 57 -7.43 -5.16 -55.97
N VAL A 58 -8.53 -4.67 -56.55
CA VAL A 58 -9.64 -5.49 -57.07
C VAL A 58 -9.84 -5.19 -58.54
N THR A 59 -9.99 -6.24 -59.36
CA THR A 59 -10.18 -6.14 -60.81
C THR A 59 -11.36 -6.99 -61.27
N ALA A 60 -12.02 -6.59 -62.35
CA ALA A 60 -13.15 -7.30 -62.95
C ALA A 60 -12.90 -7.68 -64.42
N ASP A 61 -13.59 -8.72 -64.90
CA ASP A 61 -13.75 -9.04 -66.32
C ASP A 61 -12.45 -8.97 -67.13
N GLY A 62 -11.47 -9.80 -66.76
CA GLY A 62 -10.16 -9.87 -67.43
C GLY A 62 -9.14 -8.86 -66.91
N GLY A 63 -9.17 -8.52 -65.62
CA GLY A 63 -8.14 -7.68 -64.97
C GLY A 63 -8.40 -6.17 -65.06
N ASN A 64 -9.59 -5.74 -65.44
CA ASN A 64 -9.92 -4.33 -65.56
C ASN A 64 -10.15 -3.66 -64.20
N SER A 65 -9.62 -2.45 -64.04
CA SER A 65 -9.90 -1.59 -62.88
C SER A 65 -11.38 -1.17 -62.84
N ILE A 66 -11.98 -1.19 -61.65
CA ILE A 66 -13.40 -0.95 -61.38
C ILE A 66 -13.63 0.52 -61.04
N ALA A 67 -14.68 1.12 -61.57
CA ALA A 67 -15.04 2.49 -61.24
C ALA A 67 -15.66 2.59 -59.84
N LEU A 68 -15.11 3.47 -59.02
CA LEU A 68 -15.61 3.81 -57.69
C LEU A 68 -16.25 5.21 -57.75
N LYS A 69 -16.98 5.59 -56.70
CA LYS A 69 -17.55 6.95 -56.60
C LYS A 69 -16.49 8.05 -56.74
N SER A 70 -15.27 7.79 -56.28
CA SER A 70 -14.14 8.71 -56.37
C SER A 70 -13.46 8.74 -57.74
N SER A 71 -13.81 7.83 -58.65
CA SER A 71 -13.16 7.68 -59.96
C SER A 71 -13.70 8.67 -60.98
N GLN A 72 -12.97 8.82 -62.08
CA GLN A 72 -13.33 9.71 -63.19
C GLN A 72 -13.04 9.09 -64.55
N PHE A 73 -13.76 9.50 -65.59
CA PHE A 73 -13.31 9.33 -66.96
C PHE A 73 -12.48 10.55 -67.33
N SER A 74 -11.23 10.32 -67.71
CA SER A 74 -10.22 11.37 -67.86
C SER A 74 -10.54 12.41 -68.92
N CYS A 75 -11.44 12.11 -69.86
CA CYS A 75 -11.88 13.01 -70.91
C CYS A 75 -13.36 12.75 -71.27
N SER A 76 -14.09 13.82 -71.57
CA SER A 76 -15.38 13.81 -72.25
C SER A 76 -15.23 14.54 -73.60
N THR A 77 -16.05 14.29 -74.60
CA THR A 77 -15.83 14.78 -75.98
C THR A 77 -17.13 15.22 -76.65
N GLY A 78 -17.06 16.14 -77.62
CA GLY A 78 -18.21 16.60 -78.41
C GLY A 78 -18.50 18.10 -78.33
N ASP A 79 -17.84 18.81 -77.42
CA ASP A 79 -17.99 20.25 -77.17
C ASP A 79 -16.80 21.09 -77.65
N ALA A 80 -15.83 20.48 -78.34
CA ALA A 80 -14.64 21.15 -78.90
C ALA A 80 -14.96 22.34 -79.83
N GLY A 81 -16.17 22.40 -80.39
CA GLY A 81 -16.62 23.52 -81.22
C GLY A 81 -16.84 24.82 -80.46
N GLY A 82 -16.99 24.77 -79.13
CA GLY A 82 -17.13 25.94 -78.27
C GLY A 82 -15.78 26.60 -78.02
N ASP A 83 -15.29 27.41 -78.95
CA ASP A 83 -13.95 28.02 -78.90
C ASP A 83 -13.71 28.96 -77.71
N LYS A 84 -14.78 29.41 -77.04
CA LYS A 84 -14.72 30.17 -75.77
C LYS A 84 -15.12 29.34 -74.54
N LYS A 85 -15.25 28.01 -74.71
CA LYS A 85 -15.38 26.97 -73.67
C LYS A 85 -16.70 26.96 -72.90
N GLY A 86 -16.88 25.96 -72.05
CA GLY A 86 -18.06 25.77 -71.22
C GLY A 86 -18.37 26.96 -70.33
N ILE A 87 -19.64 27.38 -70.26
CA ILE A 87 -20.07 28.58 -69.52
C ILE A 87 -19.77 28.47 -68.03
N VAL A 88 -19.94 27.29 -67.46
CA VAL A 88 -19.72 26.99 -66.04
C VAL A 88 -18.29 26.47 -65.82
N SER A 89 -17.82 25.53 -66.64
CA SER A 89 -16.53 24.87 -66.41
C SER A 89 -15.33 25.68 -66.90
N GLY A 90 -15.50 26.55 -67.90
CA GLY A 90 -14.38 27.22 -68.57
C GLY A 90 -13.45 26.25 -69.31
N THR A 91 -13.92 25.04 -69.62
CA THR A 91 -13.18 23.98 -70.32
C THR A 91 -13.96 23.45 -71.52
N THR A 92 -13.26 22.77 -72.42
CA THR A 92 -13.87 21.85 -73.38
C THR A 92 -13.20 20.50 -73.22
N GLU A 93 -13.95 19.43 -73.47
CA GLU A 93 -13.45 18.05 -73.44
C GLU A 93 -12.75 17.60 -72.13
N ALA A 94 -13.16 18.19 -70.99
CA ALA A 94 -12.59 17.88 -69.67
C ALA A 94 -13.21 16.63 -69.01
N GLU A 95 -12.81 16.29 -67.78
CA GLU A 95 -13.16 15.01 -67.17
C GLU A 95 -14.66 14.85 -66.86
N ALA A 96 -15.11 13.59 -66.76
CA ALA A 96 -16.42 13.22 -66.26
C ALA A 96 -16.32 12.46 -64.93
N LYS A 97 -17.04 12.91 -63.89
CA LYS A 97 -16.95 12.36 -62.52
C LYS A 97 -18.28 11.83 -62.02
N PHE A 98 -18.26 10.66 -61.38
CA PHE A 98 -19.46 10.08 -60.75
C PHE A 98 -19.94 10.92 -59.57
N THR A 99 -21.25 11.19 -59.52
CA THR A 99 -21.90 11.88 -58.41
C THR A 99 -22.68 10.91 -57.52
N THR A 100 -23.17 9.80 -58.09
CA THR A 100 -23.81 8.69 -57.38
C THR A 100 -23.02 7.39 -57.54
N ALA A 101 -23.23 6.47 -56.60
CA ALA A 101 -22.64 5.12 -56.56
C ALA A 101 -23.46 4.24 -55.62
N SER A 102 -23.14 2.95 -55.51
CA SER A 102 -23.73 2.03 -54.54
C SER A 102 -23.51 2.50 -53.08
N SER A 103 -24.56 2.42 -52.26
CA SER A 103 -24.49 2.70 -50.81
C SER A 103 -24.16 1.47 -49.96
N THR A 104 -24.38 0.28 -50.50
CA THR A 104 -24.32 -1.04 -49.85
C THR A 104 -23.07 -1.82 -50.27
N VAL A 105 -22.69 -1.76 -51.55
CA VAL A 105 -21.53 -2.46 -52.10
C VAL A 105 -20.35 -1.49 -52.21
N LYS A 106 -19.30 -1.78 -51.45
CA LYS A 106 -18.08 -0.98 -51.39
C LYS A 106 -16.87 -1.82 -51.78
N ILE A 107 -16.02 -1.26 -52.63
CA ILE A 107 -14.70 -1.81 -52.96
C ILE A 107 -13.67 -0.79 -52.47
N GLU A 108 -12.65 -1.28 -51.77
CA GLU A 108 -11.63 -0.42 -51.13
C GLU A 108 -12.24 0.64 -50.18
N GLY A 109 -13.38 0.30 -49.57
CA GLY A 109 -14.12 1.20 -48.66
C GLY A 109 -14.97 2.27 -49.35
N VAL A 110 -14.94 2.36 -50.68
CA VAL A 110 -15.67 3.36 -51.48
C VAL A 110 -16.81 2.69 -52.27
N GLY A 111 -17.96 3.37 -52.37
CA GLY A 111 -19.11 2.85 -53.13
C GLY A 111 -18.77 2.63 -54.61
N VAL A 112 -19.19 1.49 -55.16
CA VAL A 112 -18.91 1.12 -56.56
C VAL A 112 -19.85 1.85 -57.52
N ALA A 113 -19.33 2.37 -58.63
CA ALA A 113 -20.12 3.02 -59.67
C ALA A 113 -20.77 1.99 -60.60
N ARG A 114 -22.05 2.18 -60.90
CA ARG A 114 -22.90 1.21 -61.62
C ARG A 114 -23.54 1.85 -62.84
N LYS A 115 -24.16 1.01 -63.66
CA LYS A 115 -25.11 1.43 -64.69
C LYS A 115 -26.13 2.40 -64.07
N THR A 116 -26.49 3.45 -64.80
CA THR A 116 -27.39 4.54 -64.37
C THR A 116 -26.88 5.46 -63.26
N ASP A 117 -25.69 5.23 -62.69
CA ASP A 117 -25.11 6.21 -61.77
C ASP A 117 -24.76 7.50 -62.54
N MET A 118 -25.10 8.63 -61.93
CA MET A 118 -25.01 9.95 -62.55
C MET A 118 -23.57 10.44 -62.60
N MET A 119 -23.24 11.23 -63.61
CA MET A 119 -21.93 11.85 -63.78
C MET A 119 -22.04 13.32 -64.12
N THR A 120 -21.08 14.11 -63.66
CA THR A 120 -20.76 15.40 -64.27
C THR A 120 -19.90 15.17 -65.51
N MET A 121 -19.91 16.08 -66.47
CA MET A 121 -19.09 16.01 -67.69
C MET A 121 -18.53 17.39 -68.05
N ASN A 122 -17.42 17.42 -68.78
CA ASN A 122 -16.65 18.63 -69.05
C ASN A 122 -16.40 19.45 -67.78
N ALA A 123 -15.81 18.80 -66.76
CA ALA A 123 -15.54 19.41 -65.45
C ALA A 123 -16.77 20.06 -64.78
N GLY A 124 -17.97 19.49 -65.02
CA GLY A 124 -19.22 19.96 -64.40
C GLY A 124 -19.99 21.00 -65.21
N ASN A 125 -19.63 21.27 -66.46
CA ASN A 125 -20.42 22.15 -67.33
C ASN A 125 -21.79 21.55 -67.68
N THR A 126 -21.82 20.22 -67.81
CA THR A 126 -23.04 19.47 -68.05
C THR A 126 -23.08 18.22 -67.18
N MET A 127 -24.22 17.52 -67.22
CA MET A 127 -24.46 16.31 -66.46
C MET A 127 -25.03 15.20 -67.34
N CYS A 128 -24.61 13.99 -67.01
CA CYS A 128 -25.19 12.73 -67.44
C CYS A 128 -26.03 12.17 -66.30
N PHE A 129 -27.30 11.88 -66.54
CA PHE A 129 -28.19 11.29 -65.55
C PHE A 129 -28.16 9.76 -65.51
N GLY A 130 -27.14 9.16 -66.11
CA GLY A 130 -26.86 7.74 -65.98
C GLY A 130 -25.80 7.28 -66.97
N CYS A 131 -24.67 6.81 -66.46
CA CYS A 131 -23.69 6.11 -67.28
C CYS A 131 -24.32 4.80 -67.79
N GLU A 132 -24.51 4.72 -69.10
CA GLU A 132 -25.06 3.51 -69.72
C GLU A 132 -23.97 2.45 -69.80
N ASN A 133 -24.31 1.23 -69.44
CA ASN A 133 -23.39 0.10 -69.42
C ASN A 133 -24.19 -1.14 -69.85
N PRO A 134 -23.55 -2.15 -70.48
CA PRO A 134 -24.22 -3.40 -70.80
C PRO A 134 -24.93 -3.97 -69.57
N SER A 135 -26.22 -4.29 -69.68
CA SER A 135 -26.96 -4.88 -68.57
C SER A 135 -26.39 -6.27 -68.25
N VAL A 136 -26.31 -6.59 -66.97
CA VAL A 136 -26.06 -7.96 -66.51
C VAL A 136 -27.34 -8.48 -65.87
N THR A 137 -27.81 -9.64 -66.32
CA THR A 137 -28.94 -10.31 -65.69
C THR A 137 -28.37 -11.30 -64.68
N VAL A 138 -28.39 -10.92 -63.41
CA VAL A 138 -28.12 -11.87 -62.32
C VAL A 138 -29.47 -12.46 -61.94
N GLN A 139 -29.72 -13.72 -62.32
CA GLN A 139 -30.78 -14.50 -61.68
C GLN A 139 -30.42 -14.54 -60.19
N PRO A 140 -31.31 -14.14 -59.24
CA PRO A 140 -31.05 -14.42 -57.84
C PRO A 140 -30.87 -15.93 -57.75
N ASP A 141 -29.67 -16.36 -57.36
CA ASP A 141 -29.45 -17.77 -57.04
C ASP A 141 -30.53 -18.16 -56.03
N GLU A 142 -31.30 -19.20 -56.35
CA GLU A 142 -32.15 -19.91 -55.39
C GLU A 142 -31.36 -20.07 -54.09
N ASP A 143 -31.99 -19.83 -52.92
CA ASP A 143 -31.39 -19.90 -51.59
C ASP A 143 -30.32 -21.00 -51.51
N LYS A 144 -29.05 -20.62 -51.71
CA LYS A 144 -27.95 -21.57 -51.71
C LYS A 144 -27.83 -22.08 -50.28
N THR A 145 -28.35 -23.27 -50.07
CA THR A 145 -28.19 -23.99 -48.83
C THR A 145 -26.80 -24.62 -48.82
N HIS A 146 -26.18 -24.64 -47.65
CA HIS A 146 -24.84 -25.16 -47.47
C HIS A 146 -24.87 -26.44 -46.64
N ALA A 147 -23.96 -27.34 -46.98
CA ALA A 147 -23.59 -28.47 -46.13
C ALA A 147 -22.49 -28.01 -45.17
N LEU A 148 -22.68 -28.25 -43.88
CA LEU A 148 -21.69 -27.95 -42.84
C LEU A 148 -21.27 -29.23 -42.14
N ARG A 149 -19.98 -29.57 -42.19
CA ARG A 149 -19.42 -30.65 -41.40
C ARG A 149 -19.08 -30.16 -40.00
N VAL A 150 -19.75 -30.67 -38.99
CA VAL A 150 -19.45 -30.42 -37.57
C VAL A 150 -18.60 -31.56 -37.03
N GLN A 151 -17.46 -31.26 -36.43
CA GLN A 151 -16.54 -32.25 -35.85
C GLN A 151 -16.14 -31.82 -34.43
N CYS A 152 -16.11 -32.76 -33.48
CA CYS A 152 -15.61 -32.50 -32.13
C CYS A 152 -14.77 -33.66 -31.59
N ARG A 153 -13.67 -33.35 -30.90
CA ARG A 153 -12.72 -34.33 -30.34
C ARG A 153 -12.30 -33.96 -28.93
N TYR A 154 -11.94 -34.96 -28.14
CA TYR A 154 -11.24 -34.75 -26.87
C TYR A 154 -9.82 -34.24 -27.09
N THR A 155 -9.21 -33.62 -26.09
CA THR A 155 -7.80 -33.18 -26.13
C THR A 155 -6.81 -34.33 -26.31
N SER A 156 -7.21 -35.56 -25.99
CA SER A 156 -6.48 -36.79 -26.30
C SER A 156 -6.49 -37.17 -27.79
N GLY A 157 -7.24 -36.47 -28.63
CA GLY A 157 -7.45 -36.77 -30.06
C GLY A 157 -8.58 -37.77 -30.34
N LYS A 158 -9.13 -38.42 -29.30
CA LYS A 158 -10.26 -39.34 -29.43
C LYS A 158 -11.53 -38.60 -29.88
N PRO A 159 -12.38 -39.21 -30.73
CA PRO A 159 -13.61 -38.58 -31.20
C PRO A 159 -14.64 -38.41 -30.08
N LEU A 160 -15.41 -37.31 -30.08
CA LEU A 160 -16.61 -37.16 -29.25
C LEU A 160 -17.77 -37.95 -29.89
N ALA A 161 -17.65 -39.27 -29.88
CA ALA A 161 -18.56 -40.16 -30.59
C ALA A 161 -19.98 -40.14 -30.00
N ASN A 162 -20.99 -40.11 -30.87
CA ASN A 162 -22.40 -40.24 -30.51
C ASN A 162 -22.96 -39.15 -29.58
N ALA A 163 -22.23 -38.05 -29.37
CA ALA A 163 -22.72 -36.94 -28.58
C ALA A 163 -23.77 -36.11 -29.35
N PRO A 164 -24.84 -35.64 -28.69
CA PRO A 164 -25.78 -34.73 -29.30
C PRO A 164 -25.15 -33.36 -29.53
N PHE A 165 -25.61 -32.62 -30.53
CA PHE A 165 -25.21 -31.24 -30.77
C PHE A 165 -26.39 -30.40 -31.28
N LYS A 166 -26.31 -29.09 -31.05
CA LYS A 166 -27.23 -28.07 -31.56
C LYS A 166 -26.43 -26.99 -32.26
N LEU A 167 -26.73 -26.74 -33.53
CA LEU A 167 -26.21 -25.61 -34.29
C LEU A 167 -27.17 -24.42 -34.10
N LYS A 168 -26.67 -23.28 -33.62
CA LYS A 168 -27.45 -22.07 -33.35
C LYS A 168 -26.98 -20.90 -34.21
N ASP A 169 -27.86 -19.95 -34.51
CA ASP A 169 -27.48 -18.68 -35.16
C ASP A 169 -27.03 -17.60 -34.15
N GLU A 170 -26.66 -16.42 -34.65
CA GLU A 170 -26.19 -15.28 -33.83
C GLU A 170 -27.24 -14.75 -32.82
N SER A 171 -28.52 -15.05 -33.04
CA SER A 171 -29.61 -14.71 -32.10
C SER A 171 -29.86 -15.80 -31.05
N GLY A 172 -29.17 -16.95 -31.16
CA GLY A 172 -29.35 -18.13 -30.32
C GLY A 172 -30.43 -19.09 -30.82
N ALA A 173 -31.05 -18.84 -31.97
CA ALA A 173 -32.07 -19.72 -32.55
C ALA A 173 -31.43 -21.00 -33.10
N VAL A 174 -32.03 -22.16 -32.84
CA VAL A 174 -31.52 -23.46 -33.31
C VAL A 174 -31.75 -23.57 -34.83
N LEU A 175 -30.67 -23.67 -35.59
CA LEU A 175 -30.65 -23.91 -37.03
C LEU A 175 -30.79 -25.40 -37.36
N ALA A 176 -30.13 -26.26 -36.58
CA ALA A 176 -30.19 -27.71 -36.72
C ALA A 176 -29.77 -28.40 -35.42
N GLU A 177 -30.19 -29.64 -35.24
CA GLU A 177 -29.76 -30.50 -34.14
C GLU A 177 -29.51 -31.92 -34.66
N GLY A 178 -28.64 -32.65 -33.99
CA GLY A 178 -28.30 -34.01 -34.40
C GLY A 178 -27.32 -34.68 -33.45
N THR A 179 -26.73 -35.77 -33.91
CA THR A 179 -25.77 -36.57 -33.14
C THR A 179 -24.51 -36.79 -33.96
N LEU A 180 -23.34 -36.65 -33.33
CA LEU A 180 -22.06 -36.98 -33.96
C LEU A 180 -21.96 -38.48 -34.21
N ASN A 181 -21.33 -38.89 -35.30
CA ASN A 181 -21.06 -40.30 -35.59
C ASN A 181 -19.88 -40.85 -34.75
N ASN A 182 -19.50 -42.10 -34.98
CA ASN A 182 -18.37 -42.74 -34.28
C ASN A 182 -17.00 -42.06 -34.51
N ALA A 183 -16.85 -41.27 -35.58
CA ALA A 183 -15.67 -40.47 -35.84
C ALA A 183 -15.73 -39.06 -35.19
N GLY A 184 -16.79 -38.76 -34.43
CA GLY A 184 -17.01 -37.47 -33.79
C GLY A 184 -17.47 -36.39 -34.78
N GLU A 185 -18.19 -36.78 -35.84
CA GLU A 185 -18.54 -35.92 -36.96
C GLU A 185 -20.01 -36.01 -37.34
N ALA A 186 -20.59 -34.90 -37.80
CA ALA A 186 -21.91 -34.86 -38.43
C ALA A 186 -21.86 -33.94 -39.65
N ILE A 187 -22.69 -34.21 -40.66
CA ILE A 187 -22.91 -33.31 -41.80
C ILE A 187 -24.34 -32.83 -41.69
N VAL A 188 -24.52 -31.51 -41.68
CA VAL A 188 -25.82 -30.85 -41.65
C VAL A 188 -26.01 -30.13 -42.98
N ASP A 189 -26.97 -30.59 -43.77
CA ASP A 189 -27.32 -30.01 -45.06
C ASP A 189 -28.50 -29.02 -44.92
N GLY A 190 -28.76 -28.24 -45.97
CA GLY A 190 -29.93 -27.36 -46.00
C GLY A 190 -29.77 -26.05 -45.22
N LEU A 191 -28.55 -25.68 -44.82
CA LEU A 191 -28.34 -24.51 -43.95
C LEU A 191 -28.32 -23.18 -44.72
N PRO A 192 -29.05 -22.14 -44.25
CA PRO A 192 -29.00 -20.81 -44.85
C PRO A 192 -27.66 -20.14 -44.56
N THR A 193 -27.25 -19.16 -45.39
CA THR A 193 -26.02 -18.38 -45.14
C THR A 193 -26.19 -17.45 -43.93
N LYS A 194 -25.68 -17.86 -42.76
CA LYS A 194 -25.75 -17.11 -41.49
C LYS A 194 -24.49 -17.35 -40.65
N GLY A 195 -24.22 -16.45 -39.71
CA GLY A 195 -23.33 -16.74 -38.59
C GLY A 195 -23.89 -17.84 -37.69
N CYS A 196 -23.04 -18.71 -37.17
CA CYS A 196 -23.48 -19.86 -36.36
C CYS A 196 -22.51 -20.26 -35.24
N THR A 197 -23.03 -20.89 -34.18
CA THR A 197 -22.29 -21.52 -33.08
C THR A 197 -22.77 -22.96 -32.87
N VAL A 198 -21.94 -23.82 -32.28
CA VAL A 198 -22.31 -25.20 -31.99
C VAL A 198 -22.26 -25.42 -30.49
N GLU A 199 -23.35 -25.97 -29.93
CA GLU A 199 -23.43 -26.45 -28.56
C GLU A 199 -23.42 -27.98 -28.61
N TYR A 200 -22.52 -28.60 -27.86
CA TYR A 200 -22.42 -30.06 -27.75
C TYR A 200 -22.99 -30.53 -26.41
N GLY A 201 -23.51 -31.75 -26.35
CA GLY A 201 -23.80 -32.46 -25.11
C GLY A 201 -22.75 -33.52 -24.79
N GLU A 202 -22.94 -34.24 -23.69
CA GLU A 202 -22.06 -35.33 -23.27
C GLU A 202 -22.22 -36.56 -24.18
N ALA A 203 -21.14 -37.31 -24.38
CA ALA A 203 -21.22 -38.57 -25.11
C ALA A 203 -22.04 -39.59 -24.30
N PRO A 204 -22.99 -40.33 -24.91
CA PRO A 204 -23.84 -41.29 -24.20
C PRO A 204 -23.09 -42.55 -23.73
N ALA A 205 -21.79 -42.65 -24.00
CA ALA A 205 -20.98 -43.77 -23.56
C ALA A 205 -20.64 -43.64 -22.06
N PRO A 206 -20.60 -44.75 -21.30
CA PRO A 206 -20.14 -44.74 -19.91
C PRO A 206 -18.74 -44.14 -19.80
N TYR A 207 -18.53 -43.31 -18.79
CA TYR A 207 -17.26 -42.67 -18.53
C TYR A 207 -16.15 -43.68 -18.24
N LYS A 208 -14.99 -43.51 -18.88
CA LYS A 208 -13.81 -44.38 -18.75
C LYS A 208 -12.52 -43.57 -18.67
N ILE A 209 -11.64 -43.95 -17.75
CA ILE A 209 -10.29 -43.38 -17.62
C ILE A 209 -9.43 -43.76 -18.82
N ASN A 210 -8.74 -42.77 -19.40
CA ASN A 210 -7.96 -42.95 -20.63
C ASN A 210 -6.69 -43.78 -20.43
N TYR A 211 -6.03 -43.59 -19.29
CA TYR A 211 -4.75 -44.20 -18.95
C TYR A 211 -4.85 -44.87 -17.57
N PRO A 212 -5.55 -46.02 -17.47
CA PRO A 212 -5.64 -46.74 -16.21
C PRO A 212 -4.24 -47.22 -15.78
N ARG A 213 -4.00 -47.26 -14.47
CA ARG A 213 -2.73 -47.78 -13.95
C ARG A 213 -2.58 -49.27 -14.29
N PRO A 214 -1.36 -49.73 -14.59
CA PRO A 214 -1.11 -51.15 -14.78
C PRO A 214 -1.30 -51.91 -13.47
N ALA A 215 -1.49 -53.23 -13.58
CA ALA A 215 -1.49 -54.13 -12.42
C ALA A 215 -0.19 -53.99 -11.62
N ASN A 216 -0.28 -54.11 -10.30
CA ASN A 216 0.87 -54.04 -9.41
C ASN A 216 1.81 -55.24 -9.64
N PRO A 217 3.05 -55.04 -10.10
CA PRO A 217 4.00 -56.13 -10.29
C PRO A 217 4.48 -56.73 -8.96
N ASP A 218 4.41 -55.97 -7.86
CA ASP A 218 4.90 -56.37 -6.54
C ASP A 218 3.81 -57.05 -5.70
N LYS A 219 2.58 -57.16 -6.21
CA LYS A 219 1.47 -57.79 -5.49
C LYS A 219 1.80 -59.25 -5.20
N ALA A 220 1.94 -59.58 -3.92
CA ALA A 220 2.32 -60.92 -3.47
C ALA A 220 1.80 -61.19 -2.06
N THR A 221 1.65 -62.48 -1.73
CA THR A 221 1.57 -62.92 -0.34
C THR A 221 2.99 -63.22 0.12
N LEU A 222 3.51 -62.42 1.06
CA LEU A 222 4.86 -62.58 1.59
C LEU A 222 4.83 -63.45 2.86
N ASP A 223 5.69 -64.47 2.92
CA ASP A 223 6.01 -65.13 4.19
C ASP A 223 6.82 -64.19 5.11
N ASP A 224 6.95 -64.55 6.38
CA ASP A 224 7.65 -63.73 7.38
C ASP A 224 9.12 -63.49 7.01
N GLU A 225 9.81 -64.49 6.44
CA GLU A 225 11.22 -64.40 6.11
C GLU A 225 11.46 -63.34 5.03
N VAL A 226 10.74 -63.43 3.91
CA VAL A 226 10.84 -62.45 2.81
C VAL A 226 10.32 -61.08 3.23
N PHE A 227 9.29 -61.03 4.07
CA PHE A 227 8.76 -59.76 4.59
C PHE A 227 9.79 -59.02 5.44
N PHE A 228 10.37 -59.68 6.44
CA PHE A 228 11.33 -59.04 7.35
C PHE A 228 12.68 -58.74 6.69
N ASP A 229 13.11 -59.52 5.70
CA ASP A 229 14.25 -59.18 4.85
C ASP A 229 14.05 -57.81 4.16
N ARG A 230 12.86 -57.59 3.58
CA ARG A 230 12.52 -56.31 2.94
C ARG A 230 12.35 -55.17 3.95
N ALA A 231 11.60 -55.40 5.03
CA ALA A 231 11.27 -54.36 6.01
C ALA A 231 12.49 -53.89 6.84
N SER A 232 13.52 -54.73 6.93
CA SER A 232 14.73 -54.43 7.70
C SER A 232 15.77 -53.57 6.97
N HIS A 233 15.64 -53.36 5.64
CA HIS A 233 16.56 -52.53 4.84
C HIS A 233 18.05 -52.85 5.09
N MET A 234 18.42 -54.13 5.02
CA MET A 234 19.79 -54.63 5.29
C MET A 234 20.27 -54.49 6.74
N CYS A 235 19.38 -54.15 7.68
CA CYS A 235 19.66 -54.27 9.11
C CYS A 235 19.30 -55.68 9.59
N VAL A 236 19.89 -56.13 10.70
CA VAL A 236 19.65 -57.49 11.19
C VAL A 236 18.57 -57.48 12.27
N PRO A 237 17.46 -58.24 12.11
CA PRO A 237 16.46 -58.38 13.16
C PRO A 237 17.07 -58.98 14.43
N PHE A 238 16.68 -58.49 15.61
CA PHE A 238 17.31 -58.88 16.89
C PHE A 238 17.28 -60.40 17.19
N TRP A 239 16.40 -61.14 16.55
CA TRP A 239 16.23 -62.58 16.72
C TRP A 239 17.12 -63.43 15.80
N VAL A 240 17.90 -62.84 14.89
CA VAL A 240 18.87 -63.57 14.06
C VAL A 240 20.19 -63.77 14.83
N PRO A 241 20.81 -64.97 14.82
CA PRO A 241 22.09 -65.23 15.48
C PRO A 241 23.23 -64.36 14.94
N ARG A 242 24.13 -63.89 15.81
CA ARG A 242 25.21 -62.95 15.47
C ARG A 242 26.32 -63.59 14.64
N GLY A 243 26.80 -62.85 13.63
CA GLY A 243 28.17 -62.94 13.10
C GLY A 243 29.01 -61.73 13.54
N ASP A 244 30.33 -61.77 13.29
CA ASP A 244 31.35 -60.82 13.78
C ASP A 244 31.31 -59.39 13.18
N LEU A 245 30.14 -58.78 12.95
CA LEU A 245 30.03 -57.43 12.40
C LEU A 245 29.22 -56.47 13.30
N GLN A 246 29.70 -55.21 13.36
CA GLN A 246 29.06 -54.06 14.02
C GLN A 246 27.80 -53.61 13.24
N GLU A 247 26.77 -54.44 13.15
CA GLU A 247 25.57 -54.15 12.35
C GLU A 247 24.48 -53.42 13.17
N ARG A 248 23.73 -52.53 12.49
CA ARG A 248 22.55 -51.88 13.07
C ARG A 248 21.44 -52.92 13.27
N HIS A 249 20.80 -52.88 14.44
CA HIS A 249 19.77 -53.84 14.81
C HIS A 249 18.39 -53.32 14.38
N TRP A 250 17.52 -54.22 13.94
CA TRP A 250 16.15 -53.93 13.51
C TRP A 250 15.12 -54.68 14.36
N GLY A 251 13.90 -54.17 14.45
CA GLY A 251 12.79 -54.78 15.19
C GLY A 251 12.60 -54.26 16.62
N TYR A 252 13.31 -53.19 17.01
CA TYR A 252 12.98 -52.41 18.20
C TYR A 252 12.04 -51.27 17.79
N LEU A 253 10.74 -51.46 18.00
CA LEU A 253 9.76 -50.39 17.81
C LEU A 253 9.86 -49.44 19.02
N GLY A 254 9.97 -48.13 18.78
CA GLY A 254 10.12 -47.10 19.82
C GLY A 254 8.94 -47.03 20.79
N GLU A 255 8.91 -46.02 21.67
CA GLU A 255 7.82 -45.86 22.66
C GLU A 255 6.45 -45.57 22.01
N THR A 256 6.45 -45.01 20.81
CA THR A 256 5.25 -44.73 20.00
C THR A 256 5.41 -45.34 18.61
N LEU A 257 4.29 -45.76 17.99
CA LEU A 257 4.30 -46.22 16.59
C LEU A 257 4.50 -45.06 15.61
N ALA A 258 4.10 -43.85 16.01
CA ALA A 258 4.21 -42.67 15.19
C ALA A 258 5.65 -42.28 14.83
N ASP A 259 6.56 -42.42 15.80
CA ASP A 259 7.98 -42.11 15.64
C ASP A 259 8.80 -43.32 15.16
N SER A 260 8.18 -44.50 14.97
CA SER A 260 8.90 -45.72 14.60
C SER A 260 9.13 -45.83 13.10
N LEU A 261 10.39 -45.63 12.70
CA LEU A 261 10.84 -45.86 11.34
C LEU A 261 10.67 -47.33 10.91
N GLU A 262 10.88 -48.27 11.83
CA GLU A 262 10.69 -49.70 11.61
C GLU A 262 9.23 -50.04 11.29
N PHE A 263 8.29 -49.47 12.05
CA PHE A 263 6.85 -49.63 11.77
C PHE A 263 6.48 -49.06 10.40
N ARG A 264 7.05 -47.90 10.04
CA ARG A 264 6.85 -47.29 8.72
C ARG A 264 7.28 -48.20 7.59
N HIS A 265 8.46 -48.81 7.70
CA HIS A 265 8.94 -49.75 6.68
C HIS A 265 8.05 -51.00 6.62
N MET A 266 7.56 -51.50 7.75
CA MET A 266 6.60 -52.61 7.76
C MET A 266 5.32 -52.28 6.99
N LEU A 267 4.73 -51.11 7.24
CA LEU A 267 3.56 -50.64 6.50
C LEU A 267 3.86 -50.48 5.01
N GLU A 268 4.99 -49.89 4.65
CA GLU A 268 5.39 -49.71 3.25
C GLU A 268 5.46 -51.04 2.49
N VAL A 269 6.10 -52.06 3.08
CA VAL A 269 6.21 -53.40 2.47
C VAL A 269 4.83 -54.04 2.31
N GLU A 270 3.97 -53.97 3.34
CA GLU A 270 2.60 -54.50 3.23
C GLU A 270 1.78 -53.74 2.17
N ILE A 271 1.86 -52.41 2.10
CA ILE A 271 1.16 -51.60 1.09
C ILE A 271 1.59 -51.99 -0.33
N ARG A 272 2.91 -52.09 -0.58
CA ARG A 272 3.46 -52.49 -1.90
C ARG A 272 3.02 -53.90 -2.29
N ALA A 273 2.95 -54.83 -1.35
CA ALA A 273 2.57 -56.22 -1.63
C ALA A 273 1.05 -56.45 -1.70
N HIS A 274 0.25 -55.59 -1.08
CA HIS A 274 -1.20 -55.79 -0.92
C HIS A 274 -2.03 -55.26 -2.11
N LEU A 275 -1.76 -54.02 -2.55
CA LEU A 275 -2.68 -53.28 -3.40
C LEU A 275 -2.65 -53.73 -4.89
N PRO A 276 -3.78 -53.68 -5.60
CA PRO A 276 -3.92 -54.30 -6.92
C PRO A 276 -3.27 -53.54 -8.07
N LEU A 277 -3.11 -52.22 -7.99
CA LEU A 277 -2.55 -51.40 -9.07
C LEU A 277 -1.19 -50.82 -8.67
N ASN A 278 -0.34 -50.62 -9.67
CA ASN A 278 1.05 -50.23 -9.46
C ASN A 278 1.15 -48.81 -8.83
N PRO A 279 1.77 -48.67 -7.63
CA PRO A 279 2.01 -47.37 -7.03
C PRO A 279 3.03 -46.54 -7.83
N LYS A 280 2.91 -45.20 -7.78
CA LYS A 280 3.99 -44.32 -8.29
C LYS A 280 5.20 -44.42 -7.36
N PRO A 281 6.42 -44.10 -7.83
CA PRO A 281 7.57 -43.94 -6.95
C PRO A 281 7.23 -43.00 -5.77
N GLY A 282 7.49 -43.42 -4.53
CA GLY A 282 7.18 -42.65 -3.33
C GLY A 282 5.75 -42.76 -2.79
N GLN A 283 4.80 -43.33 -3.55
CA GLN A 283 3.39 -43.32 -3.17
C GLN A 283 3.08 -44.29 -2.01
N ALA A 284 3.78 -45.43 -1.92
CA ALA A 284 3.59 -46.37 -0.81
C ALA A 284 4.14 -45.77 0.51
N GLU A 285 5.26 -45.07 0.41
CA GLU A 285 5.93 -44.34 1.49
C GLU A 285 5.07 -43.19 2.02
N GLU A 286 4.33 -42.51 1.12
CA GLU A 286 3.36 -41.49 1.47
C GLU A 286 2.15 -42.08 2.20
N ILE A 287 1.58 -43.18 1.70
CA ILE A 287 0.45 -43.86 2.35
C ILE A 287 0.86 -44.38 3.73
N ALA A 288 2.05 -44.98 3.85
CA ALA A 288 2.59 -45.42 5.13
C ALA A 288 2.71 -44.25 6.12
N ALA A 289 3.23 -43.10 5.68
CA ALA A 289 3.32 -41.89 6.51
C ALA A 289 1.95 -41.41 7.00
N ARG A 290 0.94 -41.42 6.11
CA ARG A 290 -0.42 -41.00 6.46
C ARG A 290 -1.07 -41.95 7.46
N LEU A 291 -0.91 -43.25 7.28
CA LEU A 291 -1.42 -44.26 8.23
C LEU A 291 -0.74 -44.16 9.59
N ILE A 292 0.55 -43.76 9.65
CA ILE A 292 1.28 -43.52 10.90
C ILE A 292 0.63 -42.41 11.74
N ASN A 293 0.17 -41.32 11.10
CA ASN A 293 -0.49 -40.21 11.82
C ASN A 293 -1.74 -40.67 12.59
N PHE A 294 -2.38 -41.78 12.20
CA PHE A 294 -3.59 -42.26 12.85
C PHE A 294 -3.32 -42.79 14.26
N PHE A 295 -2.05 -43.10 14.57
CA PHE A 295 -1.62 -43.60 15.86
C PHE A 295 -1.29 -42.47 16.86
N ASP A 296 -1.09 -41.24 16.39
CA ASP A 296 -0.83 -40.07 17.24
C ASP A 296 -2.10 -39.41 17.79
N GLN A 297 -3.19 -39.44 17.01
CA GLN A 297 -4.41 -38.70 17.31
C GLN A 297 -5.64 -39.57 17.09
N GLN A 298 -6.51 -39.60 18.10
CA GLN A 298 -7.82 -40.27 18.05
C GLN A 298 -8.90 -39.30 18.57
N PRO A 299 -9.97 -39.01 17.80
CA PRO A 299 -10.23 -39.49 16.44
C PRO A 299 -9.20 -38.96 15.42
N VAL A 300 -9.04 -39.67 14.30
CA VAL A 300 -8.13 -39.26 13.22
C VAL A 300 -8.64 -37.96 12.60
N SER A 301 -7.73 -37.05 12.24
CA SER A 301 -8.13 -35.80 11.59
C SER A 301 -8.77 -36.06 10.22
N GLU A 302 -9.80 -35.28 9.86
CA GLU A 302 -10.44 -35.39 8.54
C GLU A 302 -9.42 -35.20 7.40
N GLN A 303 -8.42 -34.33 7.59
CA GLN A 303 -7.38 -34.06 6.60
C GLN A 303 -6.48 -35.28 6.34
N ASP A 304 -6.14 -36.04 7.39
CA ASP A 304 -5.37 -37.27 7.25
C ASP A 304 -6.17 -38.36 6.52
N ILE A 305 -7.47 -38.49 6.82
CA ILE A 305 -8.39 -39.40 6.11
C ILE A 305 -8.56 -38.99 4.64
N LEU A 306 -8.76 -37.70 4.35
CA LEU A 306 -8.84 -37.20 2.96
C LEU A 306 -7.53 -37.42 2.19
N GLY A 307 -6.39 -37.29 2.87
CA GLY A 307 -5.08 -37.64 2.31
C GLY A 307 -4.93 -39.13 2.00
N LEU A 308 -5.49 -40.00 2.84
CA LEU A 308 -5.55 -41.44 2.57
C LEU A 308 -6.46 -41.75 1.37
N ILE A 309 -7.63 -41.10 1.29
CA ILE A 309 -8.57 -41.20 0.16
C ILE A 309 -7.86 -40.80 -1.15
N SER A 310 -7.16 -39.66 -1.18
CA SER A 310 -6.51 -39.17 -2.41
C SER A 310 -5.32 -40.04 -2.85
N THR A 311 -4.61 -40.66 -1.91
CA THR A 311 -3.39 -41.42 -2.22
C THR A 311 -3.64 -42.91 -2.47
N MET A 312 -4.60 -43.52 -1.78
CA MET A 312 -4.77 -44.98 -1.78
C MET A 312 -5.86 -45.46 -2.74
N LEU A 313 -7.00 -44.77 -2.88
CA LEU A 313 -8.02 -45.15 -3.87
C LEU A 313 -7.48 -45.24 -5.30
N PRO A 314 -6.61 -44.32 -5.79
CA PRO A 314 -6.07 -44.41 -7.14
C PRO A 314 -5.26 -45.67 -7.44
N ILE A 315 -4.84 -46.42 -6.41
CA ILE A 315 -4.08 -47.68 -6.56
C ILE A 315 -4.91 -48.91 -6.18
N MET A 316 -6.18 -48.74 -5.79
CA MET A 316 -7.15 -49.81 -5.61
C MET A 316 -7.93 -50.11 -6.89
N GLU A 317 -8.26 -49.08 -7.66
CA GLU A 317 -9.11 -49.19 -8.85
C GLU A 317 -8.86 -48.03 -9.83
N ALA A 318 -9.29 -48.23 -11.08
CA ALA A 318 -8.91 -47.33 -12.19
C ALA A 318 -9.49 -45.92 -12.05
N ASP A 319 -10.74 -45.79 -11.58
CA ASP A 319 -11.44 -44.52 -11.39
C ASP A 319 -11.10 -43.82 -10.06
N GLY A 320 -10.37 -44.49 -9.17
CA GLY A 320 -9.90 -43.93 -7.90
C GLY A 320 -9.06 -42.66 -8.05
N VAL A 321 -8.43 -42.44 -9.23
CA VAL A 321 -7.70 -41.21 -9.56
C VAL A 321 -8.58 -39.95 -9.50
N LEU A 322 -9.90 -40.08 -9.64
CA LEU A 322 -10.82 -38.95 -9.52
C LEU A 322 -10.95 -38.45 -8.09
N PHE A 323 -10.67 -39.28 -7.08
CA PHE A 323 -10.77 -38.86 -5.68
C PHE A 323 -9.61 -37.95 -5.27
N ASP A 324 -8.44 -38.06 -5.93
CA ASP A 324 -7.36 -37.09 -5.80
C ASP A 324 -7.81 -35.71 -6.30
N LEU A 325 -8.51 -35.65 -7.44
CA LEU A 325 -9.15 -34.43 -7.93
C LEU A 325 -10.14 -33.88 -6.91
N PHE A 326 -11.04 -34.73 -6.40
CA PHE A 326 -12.11 -34.30 -5.49
C PHE A 326 -11.57 -33.74 -4.19
N VAL A 327 -10.53 -34.36 -3.61
CA VAL A 327 -9.90 -33.89 -2.37
C VAL A 327 -9.28 -32.51 -2.57
N ASN A 328 -8.56 -32.29 -3.68
CA ASN A 328 -7.82 -31.05 -3.93
C ASN A 328 -8.69 -29.86 -4.39
N TYR A 329 -9.94 -30.07 -4.80
CA TYR A 329 -10.82 -28.98 -5.21
C TYR A 329 -11.32 -28.14 -4.03
N HIS A 330 -11.32 -26.82 -4.20
CA HIS A 330 -11.97 -25.91 -3.25
C HIS A 330 -13.50 -25.95 -3.41
N LYS A 331 -14.26 -25.80 -2.32
CA LYS A 331 -15.74 -25.85 -2.34
C LYS A 331 -16.40 -24.74 -3.18
N GLU A 332 -15.66 -23.65 -3.42
CA GLU A 332 -16.08 -22.51 -4.25
C GLU A 332 -15.64 -22.63 -5.71
N GLU A 333 -15.06 -23.76 -6.10
CA GLU A 333 -14.65 -24.02 -7.48
C GLU A 333 -15.87 -24.18 -8.41
N SER A 334 -15.64 -24.00 -9.71
CA SER A 334 -16.67 -24.16 -10.74
C SER A 334 -16.91 -25.64 -11.07
N GLY A 335 -18.17 -26.04 -11.19
CA GLY A 335 -18.59 -27.34 -11.71
C GLY A 335 -18.06 -27.60 -13.11
N ASN A 336 -17.86 -26.56 -13.93
CA ASN A 336 -17.24 -26.69 -15.25
C ASN A 336 -15.80 -27.14 -15.15
N ASN A 337 -15.05 -26.53 -14.22
CA ASN A 337 -13.65 -26.88 -14.03
C ASN A 337 -13.52 -28.32 -13.53
N LEU A 338 -14.47 -28.78 -12.69
CA LEU A 338 -14.54 -30.17 -12.25
C LEU A 338 -14.76 -31.11 -13.45
N LEU A 339 -15.79 -30.86 -14.26
CA LEU A 339 -16.11 -31.68 -15.42
C LEU A 339 -14.99 -31.64 -16.47
N ALA A 340 -14.36 -30.49 -16.70
CA ALA A 340 -13.23 -30.35 -17.61
C ALA A 340 -12.01 -31.15 -17.15
N SER A 341 -11.72 -31.17 -15.85
CA SER A 341 -10.64 -32.02 -15.31
C SER A 341 -10.96 -33.51 -15.42
N MET A 342 -12.23 -33.91 -15.24
CA MET A 342 -12.66 -35.27 -15.55
C MET A 342 -12.45 -35.57 -17.05
N ARG A 343 -12.90 -34.70 -17.96
CA ARG A 343 -12.69 -34.86 -19.41
C ARG A 343 -11.20 -34.88 -19.82
N HIS A 344 -10.29 -34.39 -18.98
CA HIS A 344 -8.85 -34.57 -19.16
C HIS A 344 -8.39 -36.01 -18.83
N LEU A 345 -8.90 -36.57 -17.72
CA LEU A 345 -8.54 -37.91 -17.23
C LEU A 345 -9.22 -39.04 -18.00
N GLY A 346 -10.40 -38.80 -18.58
CA GLY A 346 -11.23 -39.83 -19.23
C GLY A 346 -12.07 -39.35 -20.41
N THR A 347 -12.89 -40.24 -20.94
CA THR A 347 -13.86 -39.98 -22.02
C THR A 347 -15.20 -40.63 -21.70
N GLY A 348 -16.30 -40.10 -22.23
CA GLY A 348 -17.67 -40.55 -21.94
C GLY A 348 -18.43 -39.49 -21.13
N ASN A 349 -19.46 -39.89 -20.39
CA ASN A 349 -20.31 -38.95 -19.64
C ASN A 349 -19.88 -38.77 -18.17
N PRO A 350 -19.10 -37.73 -17.81
CA PRO A 350 -18.69 -37.48 -16.42
C PRO A 350 -19.87 -37.15 -15.49
N ASN A 351 -20.94 -36.52 -16.00
CA ASN A 351 -22.12 -36.20 -15.19
C ASN A 351 -22.87 -37.45 -14.75
N GLU A 352 -23.17 -38.33 -15.70
CA GLU A 352 -23.81 -39.62 -15.41
C GLU A 352 -22.95 -40.49 -14.50
N TRP A 353 -21.63 -40.45 -14.65
CA TRP A 353 -20.73 -41.16 -13.73
C TRP A 353 -20.82 -40.61 -12.29
N LEU A 354 -20.84 -39.28 -12.12
CA LEU A 354 -20.99 -38.65 -10.80
C LEU A 354 -22.36 -38.93 -10.17
N ASP A 355 -23.42 -38.96 -10.97
CA ASP A 355 -24.78 -39.26 -10.50
C ASP A 355 -24.92 -40.70 -10.02
N ASN A 356 -24.18 -41.63 -10.63
CA ASN A 356 -24.18 -43.04 -10.30
C ASN A 356 -23.03 -43.48 -9.38
N LEU A 357 -22.21 -42.54 -8.90
CA LEU A 357 -21.09 -42.85 -8.01
C LEU A 357 -21.60 -43.37 -6.66
N ASP A 358 -21.31 -44.64 -6.37
CA ASP A 358 -21.59 -45.26 -5.08
C ASP A 358 -20.49 -44.93 -4.06
N TRP A 359 -20.69 -43.81 -3.34
CA TRP A 359 -19.75 -43.32 -2.33
C TRP A 359 -19.54 -44.32 -1.18
N ASP A 360 -20.58 -45.04 -0.79
CA ASP A 360 -20.54 -46.00 0.33
C ASP A 360 -19.74 -47.25 -0.05
N ALA A 361 -19.88 -47.71 -1.30
CA ALA A 361 -19.04 -48.78 -1.83
C ALA A 361 -17.54 -48.41 -1.86
N LYS A 362 -17.21 -47.16 -2.22
CA LYS A 362 -15.83 -46.65 -2.23
C LYS A 362 -15.25 -46.53 -0.81
N ALA A 363 -16.04 -46.02 0.14
CA ALA A 363 -15.68 -46.00 1.56
C ALA A 363 -15.45 -47.42 2.12
N THR A 364 -16.34 -48.36 1.76
CA THR A 364 -16.24 -49.77 2.16
C THR A 364 -15.00 -50.44 1.58
N LEU A 365 -14.70 -50.19 0.30
CA LEU A 365 -13.49 -50.68 -0.36
C LEU A 365 -12.24 -50.18 0.36
N LEU A 366 -12.12 -48.87 0.56
CA LEU A 366 -10.97 -48.27 1.24
C LEU A 366 -10.78 -48.82 2.65
N SER A 367 -11.87 -48.89 3.43
CA SER A 367 -11.86 -49.42 4.80
C SER A 367 -11.42 -50.87 4.85
N ARG A 368 -11.90 -51.70 3.92
CA ARG A 368 -11.54 -53.13 3.82
C ARG A 368 -10.05 -53.32 3.54
N GLU A 369 -9.52 -52.66 2.51
CA GLU A 369 -8.12 -52.83 2.13
C GLU A 369 -7.17 -52.26 3.20
N CYS A 370 -7.48 -51.08 3.77
CA CYS A 370 -6.71 -50.53 4.90
C CYS A 370 -6.76 -51.46 6.12
N GLY A 371 -7.95 -51.93 6.47
CA GLY A 371 -8.14 -52.85 7.59
C GLY A 371 -7.35 -54.15 7.40
N SER A 372 -7.25 -54.65 6.17
CA SER A 372 -6.45 -55.84 5.86
C SER A 372 -4.94 -55.58 5.95
N ILE A 373 -4.46 -54.42 5.52
CA ILE A 373 -3.04 -54.03 5.69
C ILE A 373 -2.69 -53.92 7.19
N LEU A 374 -3.54 -53.27 7.98
CA LEU A 374 -3.36 -53.16 9.43
C LEU A 374 -3.41 -54.52 10.12
N GLU A 375 -4.30 -55.42 9.67
CA GLU A 375 -4.38 -56.79 10.16
C GLU A 375 -3.11 -57.60 9.87
N LYS A 376 -2.60 -57.53 8.63
CA LYS A 376 -1.32 -58.17 8.28
C LYS A 376 -0.18 -57.60 9.11
N THR A 377 -0.15 -56.28 9.30
CA THR A 377 0.87 -55.62 10.10
C THR A 377 0.80 -56.04 11.57
N ASP A 378 -0.41 -56.18 12.16
CA ASP A 378 -0.60 -56.75 13.51
C ASP A 378 -0.07 -58.19 13.61
N ALA A 379 -0.26 -59.01 12.57
CA ALA A 379 0.31 -60.36 12.52
C ALA A 379 1.85 -60.35 12.50
N ARG A 380 2.48 -59.39 11.81
CA ARG A 380 3.95 -59.23 11.85
C ARG A 380 4.43 -58.77 13.23
N LEU A 381 3.68 -57.89 13.90
CA LEU A 381 3.95 -57.51 15.29
C LEU A 381 3.85 -58.72 16.23
N GLU A 382 2.90 -59.64 15.99
CA GLU A 382 2.82 -60.90 16.74
C GLU A 382 4.06 -61.78 16.53
N THR A 383 4.59 -61.86 15.32
CA THR A 383 5.86 -62.58 15.06
C THR A 383 7.03 -61.94 15.81
N ILE A 384 7.10 -60.61 15.85
CA ILE A 384 8.11 -59.88 16.66
C ILE A 384 7.93 -60.17 18.15
N LEU A 385 6.68 -60.15 18.65
CA LEU A 385 6.35 -60.48 20.03
C LEU A 385 6.82 -61.88 20.41
N PHE A 386 6.47 -62.88 19.59
CA PHE A 386 6.89 -64.28 19.77
C PHE A 386 8.42 -64.41 19.89
N HIS A 387 9.16 -63.72 19.02
CA HIS A 387 10.63 -63.72 19.07
C HIS A 387 11.19 -62.99 20.29
N SER A 388 10.58 -61.87 20.72
CA SER A 388 11.00 -61.16 21.95
C SER A 388 10.75 -62.00 23.21
N ASP A 389 9.61 -62.67 23.31
CA ASP A 389 9.25 -63.54 24.44
C ASP A 389 10.17 -64.75 24.52
N THR A 390 10.45 -65.40 23.38
CA THR A 390 11.34 -66.57 23.32
C THR A 390 12.78 -66.22 23.72
N ARG A 391 13.20 -64.96 23.53
CA ARG A 391 14.53 -64.46 23.93
C ARG A 391 14.55 -63.83 25.32
N GLY A 392 13.41 -63.68 25.99
CA GLY A 392 13.29 -63.07 27.31
C GLY A 392 13.42 -61.54 27.32
N TYR A 393 13.16 -60.85 26.21
CA TYR A 393 13.24 -59.39 26.10
C TYR A 393 11.95 -58.70 26.53
N THR A 394 11.68 -58.71 27.84
CA THR A 394 10.40 -58.25 28.43
C THR A 394 10.01 -56.82 28.05
N TYR A 395 10.96 -55.89 28.02
CA TYR A 395 10.69 -54.50 27.60
C TYR A 395 10.18 -54.42 26.16
N ILE A 396 10.78 -55.20 25.24
CA ILE A 396 10.34 -55.26 23.85
C ILE A 396 8.96 -55.90 23.78
N SER A 397 8.76 -57.04 24.46
CA SER A 397 7.48 -57.73 24.48
C SER A 397 6.32 -56.85 24.95
N ASP A 398 6.49 -56.11 26.04
CA ASP A 398 5.44 -55.26 26.59
C ASP A 398 5.14 -54.05 25.71
N ASN A 399 6.17 -53.49 25.07
CA ASN A 399 6.00 -52.42 24.09
C ASN A 399 5.23 -52.90 22.84
N ILE A 400 5.58 -54.08 22.30
CA ILE A 400 4.86 -54.67 21.15
C ILE A 400 3.39 -54.95 21.48
N LYS A 401 3.08 -55.44 22.70
CA LYS A 401 1.69 -55.64 23.11
C LYS A 401 0.88 -54.33 23.09
N ALA A 402 1.46 -53.24 23.60
CA ALA A 402 0.80 -51.93 23.58
C ALA A 402 0.56 -51.46 22.13
N HIS A 403 1.56 -51.59 21.26
CA HIS A 403 1.46 -51.24 19.84
C HIS A 403 0.37 -52.02 19.11
N ARG A 404 0.25 -53.32 19.38
CA ARG A 404 -0.82 -54.17 18.80
C ARG A 404 -2.21 -53.72 19.23
N GLU A 405 -2.38 -53.32 20.49
CA GLU A 405 -3.66 -52.75 20.93
C GLU A 405 -3.96 -51.43 20.20
N SER A 406 -2.97 -50.57 19.99
CA SER A 406 -3.13 -49.36 19.17
C SER A 406 -3.56 -49.66 17.74
N VAL A 407 -2.95 -50.67 17.08
CA VAL A 407 -3.36 -51.14 15.73
C VAL A 407 -4.80 -51.62 15.71
N LYS A 408 -5.23 -52.38 16.73
CA LYS A 408 -6.62 -52.83 16.84
C LYS A 408 -7.59 -51.67 17.04
N THR A 409 -7.22 -50.67 17.85
CA THR A 409 -8.04 -49.47 18.08
C THR A 409 -8.22 -48.67 16.79
N VAL A 410 -7.13 -48.35 16.08
CA VAL A 410 -7.19 -47.63 14.80
C VAL A 410 -8.04 -48.41 13.80
N ARG A 411 -7.79 -49.71 13.63
CA ARG A 411 -8.54 -50.58 12.70
C ARG A 411 -10.04 -50.59 13.01
N LYS A 412 -10.42 -50.52 14.28
CA LYS A 412 -11.83 -50.52 14.72
C LYS A 412 -12.54 -49.22 14.35
N ASN A 413 -11.88 -48.07 14.53
CA ASN A 413 -12.49 -46.75 14.32
C ASN A 413 -12.47 -46.32 12.85
N LEU A 414 -11.49 -46.81 12.08
CA LEU A 414 -11.23 -46.39 10.71
C LEU A 414 -12.44 -46.42 9.75
N PRO A 415 -13.35 -47.41 9.78
CA PRO A 415 -14.52 -47.42 8.90
C PRO A 415 -15.45 -46.22 9.10
N ASP A 416 -15.66 -45.81 10.36
CA ASP A 416 -16.53 -44.67 10.69
C ASP A 416 -15.88 -43.36 10.26
N ASP A 417 -14.56 -43.21 10.50
CA ASP A 417 -13.78 -42.03 10.10
C ASP A 417 -13.76 -41.86 8.57
N ILE A 418 -13.52 -42.95 7.81
CA ILE A 418 -13.57 -42.95 6.34
C ILE A 418 -14.96 -42.60 5.83
N SER A 419 -16.00 -43.19 6.42
CA SER A 419 -17.39 -42.93 6.02
C SER A 419 -17.78 -41.47 6.21
N ALA A 420 -17.40 -40.88 7.35
CA ALA A 420 -17.63 -39.47 7.65
C ALA A 420 -16.93 -38.54 6.62
N ALA A 421 -15.65 -38.76 6.36
CA ALA A 421 -14.89 -37.97 5.37
C ALA A 421 -15.43 -38.14 3.95
N MET A 422 -15.84 -39.36 3.56
CA MET A 422 -16.43 -39.63 2.25
C MET A 422 -17.78 -38.91 2.08
N SER A 423 -18.59 -38.85 3.13
CA SER A 423 -19.85 -38.07 3.15
C SER A 423 -19.59 -36.56 3.01
N GLY A 424 -18.57 -36.03 3.69
CA GLY A 424 -18.14 -34.64 3.53
C GLY A 424 -17.69 -34.35 2.09
N LEU A 425 -16.91 -35.26 1.50
CA LEU A 425 -16.44 -35.14 0.11
C LEU A 425 -17.60 -35.17 -0.89
N LYS A 426 -18.59 -36.05 -0.69
CA LYS A 426 -19.84 -36.11 -1.47
C LYS A 426 -20.57 -34.77 -1.46
N GLN A 427 -20.73 -34.16 -0.29
CA GLN A 427 -21.38 -32.86 -0.15
C GLN A 427 -20.58 -31.74 -0.83
N LYS A 428 -19.24 -31.76 -0.71
CA LYS A 428 -18.36 -30.80 -1.39
C LYS A 428 -18.51 -30.89 -2.91
N ILE A 429 -18.50 -32.10 -3.46
CA ILE A 429 -18.66 -32.31 -4.91
C ILE A 429 -20.06 -31.90 -5.38
N ALA A 430 -21.11 -32.21 -4.62
CA ALA A 430 -22.46 -31.72 -4.93
C ALA A 430 -22.53 -30.17 -4.96
N THR A 431 -21.82 -29.50 -4.05
CA THR A 431 -21.74 -28.04 -3.99
C THR A 431 -20.97 -27.44 -5.16
N ILE A 432 -19.86 -28.05 -5.58
CA ILE A 432 -19.09 -27.60 -6.75
C ILE A 432 -19.94 -27.78 -8.02
N ARG A 433 -20.63 -28.91 -8.16
CA ARG A 433 -21.48 -29.22 -9.32
C ARG A 433 -22.63 -28.25 -9.52
N SER A 434 -23.11 -27.60 -8.46
CA SER A 434 -24.20 -26.61 -8.57
C SER A 434 -23.73 -25.23 -9.06
N LYS A 435 -22.42 -25.03 -9.26
CA LYS A 435 -21.80 -23.74 -9.64
C LYS A 435 -21.29 -23.76 -11.09
N GLY A 436 -21.55 -22.70 -11.85
CA GLY A 436 -21.02 -22.48 -13.20
C GLY A 436 -21.91 -23.01 -14.34
N GLU A 437 -21.73 -22.45 -15.55
CA GLU A 437 -22.46 -22.83 -16.77
C GLU A 437 -21.80 -24.01 -17.50
N ASN A 438 -22.47 -25.13 -17.76
CA ASN A 438 -21.82 -26.34 -18.33
C ASN A 438 -21.15 -26.16 -19.72
N ILE A 439 -19.92 -25.62 -19.75
CA ILE A 439 -19.14 -25.39 -20.97
C ILE A 439 -18.52 -26.72 -21.43
N MET A 440 -18.91 -27.15 -22.63
CA MET A 440 -18.48 -28.43 -23.22
C MET A 440 -17.26 -28.31 -24.13
N VAL A 441 -17.10 -27.18 -24.83
CA VAL A 441 -16.04 -26.95 -25.80
C VAL A 441 -15.30 -25.65 -25.51
N VAL A 442 -14.03 -25.58 -25.87
CA VAL A 442 -13.23 -24.36 -25.68
C VAL A 442 -13.86 -23.24 -26.52
N PRO A 443 -14.23 -22.09 -25.91
CA PRO A 443 -14.75 -20.96 -26.68
C PRO A 443 -13.65 -20.44 -27.61
N THR A 444 -13.72 -20.75 -28.90
CA THR A 444 -12.83 -20.13 -29.89
C THR A 444 -13.54 -18.92 -30.47
N ASN A 445 -12.98 -17.72 -30.29
CA ASN A 445 -13.43 -16.53 -30.99
C ASN A 445 -13.09 -16.68 -32.47
N ASN A 446 -14.07 -17.06 -33.28
CA ASN A 446 -14.01 -16.99 -34.74
C ASN A 446 -15.43 -16.77 -35.24
N GLN A 447 -15.65 -15.73 -36.03
CA GLN A 447 -16.90 -15.55 -36.77
C GLN A 447 -17.07 -16.78 -37.67
N ARG A 448 -17.93 -17.72 -37.25
CA ARG A 448 -18.23 -18.96 -37.98
C ARG A 448 -19.50 -18.74 -38.77
N THR A 449 -19.51 -19.26 -39.99
CA THR A 449 -20.66 -19.18 -40.87
C THR A 449 -21.01 -20.55 -41.40
N THR A 450 -22.29 -20.80 -41.66
CA THR A 450 -22.78 -22.07 -42.25
C THR A 450 -22.18 -22.40 -43.62
N GLN A 451 -21.71 -21.40 -44.37
CA GLN A 451 -20.98 -21.57 -45.65
C GLN A 451 -19.52 -22.03 -45.49
N GLY A 452 -18.98 -22.10 -44.27
CA GLY A 452 -17.57 -22.38 -43.99
C GLY A 452 -17.11 -23.81 -44.29
N GLY A 453 -18.02 -24.70 -44.69
CA GLY A 453 -17.75 -26.09 -45.08
C GLY A 453 -17.46 -27.05 -43.92
N SER A 454 -16.70 -26.61 -42.90
CA SER A 454 -16.47 -27.41 -41.69
C SER A 454 -16.21 -26.58 -40.43
N ILE A 455 -16.70 -27.09 -39.29
CA ILE A 455 -16.38 -26.66 -37.94
C ILE A 455 -15.66 -27.81 -37.22
N THR A 456 -14.49 -27.56 -36.66
CA THR A 456 -13.76 -28.51 -35.82
C THR A 456 -13.55 -27.92 -34.44
N ASP A 457 -14.17 -28.55 -33.45
CA ASP A 457 -14.11 -28.17 -32.04
C ASP A 457 -13.33 -29.19 -31.20
N VAL A 458 -12.85 -28.71 -30.05
CA VAL A 458 -12.16 -29.53 -29.06
C VAL A 458 -12.88 -29.39 -27.73
N VAL A 459 -13.17 -30.53 -27.11
CA VAL A 459 -13.78 -30.62 -25.79
C VAL A 459 -12.93 -29.85 -24.78
N HIS A 460 -13.58 -29.02 -23.98
CA HIS A 460 -12.91 -28.30 -22.91
C HIS A 460 -12.43 -29.29 -21.85
N SER A 461 -11.12 -29.32 -21.61
CA SER A 461 -10.49 -30.13 -20.58
C SER A 461 -9.41 -29.35 -19.85
N LEU A 462 -9.24 -29.57 -18.55
CA LEU A 462 -8.23 -28.91 -17.72
C LEU A 462 -7.25 -29.95 -17.16
N ASN A 463 -5.96 -29.73 -17.39
CA ASN A 463 -4.90 -30.54 -16.78
C ASN A 463 -4.43 -29.98 -15.42
N ALA A 464 -4.68 -28.69 -15.18
CA ALA A 464 -4.41 -27.98 -13.95
C ALA A 464 -5.56 -27.00 -13.70
N LEU A 465 -5.89 -26.80 -12.42
CA LEU A 465 -6.88 -25.81 -12.01
C LEU A 465 -6.40 -24.40 -12.38
N PRO A 466 -7.30 -23.53 -12.86
CA PRO A 466 -7.00 -22.12 -13.02
C PRO A 466 -6.60 -21.50 -11.68
N ALA A 467 -5.66 -20.55 -11.70
CA ALA A 467 -5.27 -19.86 -10.49
C ALA A 467 -6.47 -19.05 -9.95
N PRO A 468 -6.75 -19.11 -8.63
CA PRO A 468 -7.77 -18.26 -8.04
C PRO A 468 -7.35 -16.79 -8.13
N LEU A 469 -8.34 -15.90 -8.20
CA LEU A 469 -8.12 -14.45 -8.19
C LEU A 469 -7.94 -13.99 -6.73
N ALA A 470 -6.72 -13.54 -6.41
CA ALA A 470 -6.39 -13.00 -5.10
C ALA A 470 -6.63 -11.50 -5.07
N ILE A 471 -7.53 -11.02 -4.21
CA ILE A 471 -7.84 -9.61 -4.06
C ILE A 471 -7.43 -9.18 -2.66
N ARG A 472 -6.64 -8.12 -2.56
CA ARG A 472 -6.23 -7.52 -1.29
C ARG A 472 -6.42 -6.01 -1.30
N LEU A 473 -6.84 -5.47 -0.16
CA LEU A 473 -6.92 -4.04 0.13
C LEU A 473 -6.20 -3.74 1.45
N THR A 474 -5.23 -2.84 1.39
CA THR A 474 -4.46 -2.34 2.55
C THR A 474 -4.55 -0.82 2.61
N TYR A 475 -4.16 -0.21 3.73
CA TYR A 475 -3.92 1.22 3.81
C TYR A 475 -2.52 1.57 3.30
N ASP A 476 -2.35 2.79 2.78
CA ASP A 476 -1.08 3.30 2.24
C ASP A 476 -0.07 3.70 3.34
N ASP A 477 -0.02 2.94 4.42
CA ASP A 477 0.77 3.17 5.61
C ASP A 477 2.02 2.27 5.67
N MET A 478 2.94 2.51 6.61
CA MET A 478 4.18 1.72 6.63
C MET A 478 3.93 0.22 6.84
N GLU A 479 2.93 -0.13 7.66
CA GLU A 479 2.60 -1.50 7.99
C GLU A 479 1.86 -2.24 6.87
N GLN A 480 1.28 -1.52 5.90
CA GLN A 480 0.30 -2.07 4.96
C GLN A 480 -0.87 -2.70 5.73
N THR A 481 -1.40 -1.91 6.66
CA THR A 481 -2.47 -2.32 7.58
C THR A 481 -3.65 -2.84 6.75
N PRO A 482 -4.17 -4.05 7.03
CA PRO A 482 -5.27 -4.60 6.26
C PRO A 482 -6.58 -3.81 6.39
N ALA A 483 -7.30 -3.62 5.29
CA ALA A 483 -8.65 -3.05 5.30
C ALA A 483 -9.70 -4.16 5.40
N GLY A 484 -9.96 -4.62 6.62
CA GLY A 484 -10.78 -5.82 6.85
C GLY A 484 -12.27 -5.61 6.56
N TYR A 485 -13.00 -6.67 6.17
CA TYR A 485 -14.46 -6.65 6.00
C TYR A 485 -15.03 -5.62 5.02
N VAL A 486 -14.19 -5.00 4.19
CA VAL A 486 -14.63 -4.06 3.16
C VAL A 486 -15.43 -4.83 2.10
N PRO A 487 -16.63 -4.37 1.70
CA PRO A 487 -17.36 -4.96 0.59
C PRO A 487 -16.57 -4.85 -0.71
N TYR A 488 -16.56 -5.90 -1.52
CA TYR A 488 -15.96 -5.89 -2.85
C TYR A 488 -16.97 -6.34 -3.90
N SER A 489 -16.73 -5.90 -5.13
CA SER A 489 -17.45 -6.32 -6.32
C SER A 489 -16.47 -6.45 -7.48
N VAL A 490 -16.41 -7.64 -8.07
CA VAL A 490 -15.56 -7.98 -9.21
C VAL A 490 -16.44 -8.16 -10.43
N MET A 491 -16.14 -7.41 -11.48
CA MET A 491 -16.78 -7.54 -12.79
C MET A 491 -15.76 -8.15 -13.76
N PHE A 492 -16.07 -9.32 -14.29
CA PHE A 492 -15.25 -9.99 -15.30
C PHE A 492 -15.63 -9.48 -16.70
N ALA A 493 -14.67 -9.50 -17.64
CA ALA A 493 -14.86 -9.01 -19.00
C ALA A 493 -15.93 -9.77 -19.79
N ASN A 494 -16.30 -10.98 -19.36
CA ASN A 494 -17.39 -11.77 -19.93
C ASN A 494 -18.77 -11.39 -19.36
N GLY A 495 -18.85 -10.41 -18.46
CA GLY A 495 -20.09 -9.94 -17.82
C GLY A 495 -20.45 -10.64 -16.52
N GLU A 496 -19.71 -11.68 -16.11
CA GLU A 496 -19.90 -12.30 -14.80
C GLU A 496 -19.53 -11.34 -13.67
N LYS A 497 -20.23 -11.46 -12.55
CA LYS A 497 -20.07 -10.60 -11.39
C LYS A 497 -19.99 -11.43 -10.11
N GLN A 498 -19.00 -11.13 -9.26
CA GLN A 498 -18.85 -11.75 -7.96
C GLN A 498 -18.70 -10.69 -6.86
N GLU A 499 -19.42 -10.87 -5.76
CA GLU A 499 -19.47 -9.90 -4.66
C GLU A 499 -19.32 -10.59 -3.31
N GLY A 500 -18.80 -9.84 -2.35
CA GLY A 500 -18.64 -10.33 -0.99
C GLY A 500 -18.01 -9.29 -0.09
N LYS A 501 -17.40 -9.74 1.00
CA LYS A 501 -16.59 -8.93 1.90
C LYS A 501 -15.21 -9.54 2.04
N LEU A 502 -14.20 -8.69 2.17
CA LEU A 502 -12.86 -9.12 2.53
C LEU A 502 -12.86 -9.78 3.92
N ASP A 503 -11.87 -10.62 4.19
CA ASP A 503 -11.64 -11.16 5.52
C ASP A 503 -11.03 -10.11 6.47
N ALA A 504 -10.68 -10.51 7.70
CA ALA A 504 -10.02 -9.64 8.67
C ALA A 504 -8.62 -9.15 8.20
N ASN A 505 -8.00 -9.87 7.26
CA ASN A 505 -6.71 -9.53 6.66
C ASN A 505 -6.87 -8.73 5.36
N GLY A 506 -8.04 -8.11 5.15
CA GLY A 506 -8.31 -7.29 3.97
C GLY A 506 -8.11 -8.04 2.67
N SER A 507 -8.31 -9.36 2.67
CA SER A 507 -8.04 -10.22 1.54
C SER A 507 -9.21 -11.15 1.22
N VAL A 508 -9.28 -11.62 -0.02
CA VAL A 508 -10.17 -12.71 -0.44
C VAL A 508 -9.56 -13.47 -1.60
N MET A 509 -9.76 -14.79 -1.60
CA MET A 509 -9.38 -15.68 -2.71
C MET A 509 -10.65 -16.15 -3.42
N LEU A 510 -10.80 -15.78 -4.69
CA LEU A 510 -11.94 -16.19 -5.51
C LEU A 510 -11.57 -17.38 -6.39
N TYR A 511 -12.25 -18.50 -6.18
CA TYR A 511 -12.07 -19.76 -6.92
C TYR A 511 -13.13 -19.89 -8.02
N GLY A 512 -12.89 -20.74 -9.02
CA GLY A 512 -13.86 -20.94 -10.10
C GLY A 512 -14.08 -19.75 -11.03
N VAL A 513 -13.24 -18.72 -10.92
CA VAL A 513 -13.44 -17.46 -11.65
C VAL A 513 -12.98 -17.55 -13.11
N PRO A 514 -13.65 -16.84 -14.03
CA PRO A 514 -13.23 -16.73 -15.42
C PRO A 514 -11.80 -16.20 -15.56
N GLN A 515 -11.02 -16.81 -16.45
CA GLN A 515 -9.64 -16.39 -16.76
C GLN A 515 -9.62 -15.26 -17.82
N VAL A 516 -10.35 -14.19 -17.53
CA VAL A 516 -10.45 -12.98 -18.38
C VAL A 516 -10.11 -11.75 -17.55
N GLY A 517 -9.98 -10.58 -18.21
CA GLY A 517 -9.77 -9.32 -17.50
C GLY A 517 -10.86 -9.09 -16.45
N ALA A 518 -10.47 -8.61 -15.27
CA ALA A 518 -11.37 -8.31 -14.17
C ALA A 518 -11.20 -6.86 -13.70
N GLU A 519 -12.30 -6.22 -13.36
CA GLU A 519 -12.33 -4.92 -12.70
C GLU A 519 -12.83 -5.12 -11.26
N VAL A 520 -12.12 -4.55 -10.30
CA VAL A 520 -12.49 -4.61 -8.88
C VAL A 520 -12.98 -3.24 -8.43
N THR A 521 -14.04 -3.26 -7.62
CA THR A 521 -14.53 -2.11 -6.86
C THR A 521 -14.60 -2.48 -5.39
N PHE A 522 -14.26 -1.52 -4.53
CA PHE A 522 -14.32 -1.67 -3.08
C PHE A 522 -15.26 -0.62 -2.49
N GLY A 523 -15.94 -1.01 -1.41
CA GLY A 523 -16.90 -0.18 -0.70
C GLY A 523 -18.20 0.05 -1.48
N ASP A 524 -19.17 0.65 -0.80
CA ASP A 524 -20.45 1.06 -1.39
C ASP A 524 -20.53 2.58 -1.49
N LYS A 525 -20.93 3.08 -2.67
CA LYS A 525 -20.95 4.52 -2.95
C LYS A 525 -21.99 5.28 -2.12
N GLU A 526 -23.15 4.69 -1.88
CA GLU A 526 -24.22 5.34 -1.12
C GLU A 526 -23.95 5.24 0.39
N ALA A 527 -23.39 4.13 0.86
CA ALA A 527 -22.89 3.97 2.22
C ALA A 527 -21.78 4.98 2.54
N ALA A 528 -20.83 5.20 1.62
CA ALA A 528 -19.78 6.20 1.79
C ALA A 528 -20.34 7.63 1.93
N LYS A 529 -21.29 8.03 1.06
CA LYS A 529 -21.96 9.34 1.20
C LYS A 529 -22.75 9.49 2.50
N LYS A 530 -23.37 8.41 2.96
CA LYS A 530 -24.08 8.40 4.25
C LYS A 530 -23.10 8.54 5.40
N ALA A 531 -22.02 7.77 5.38
CA ALA A 531 -20.95 7.81 6.39
C ALA A 531 -20.30 9.19 6.49
N GLU A 532 -20.06 9.87 5.36
CA GLU A 532 -19.52 11.24 5.36
C GLU A 532 -20.43 12.24 6.09
N LYS A 533 -21.77 12.09 5.96
CA LYS A 533 -22.73 12.94 6.70
C LYS A 533 -22.84 12.59 8.18
N GLU A 534 -22.75 11.31 8.52
CA GLU A 534 -22.81 10.86 9.92
C GLU A 534 -21.50 11.17 10.66
N LEU A 535 -20.36 11.22 9.97
CA LEU A 535 -19.06 11.58 10.56
C LEU A 535 -19.09 12.93 11.27
N GLU A 536 -19.71 13.95 10.67
CA GLU A 536 -19.85 15.27 11.29
C GLU A 536 -20.67 15.21 12.59
N LYS A 537 -21.80 14.48 12.55
CA LYS A 537 -22.65 14.30 13.74
C LYS A 537 -21.93 13.53 14.85
N HIS A 538 -21.14 12.52 14.50
CA HIS A 538 -20.34 11.78 15.46
C HIS A 538 -19.26 12.68 16.09
N ARG A 539 -18.69 13.62 15.34
CA ARG A 539 -17.73 14.61 15.88
C ARG A 539 -18.39 15.58 16.86
N GLU A 540 -19.60 16.04 16.56
CA GLU A 540 -20.37 16.89 17.48
C GLU A 540 -20.68 16.20 18.82
N ALA A 541 -20.68 14.87 18.87
CA ALA A 541 -20.88 14.09 20.11
C ALA A 541 -19.61 13.92 20.96
N ILE A 542 -18.41 14.17 20.40
CA ILE A 542 -17.15 13.98 21.13
C ILE A 542 -17.07 14.86 22.39
N PRO A 543 -17.38 16.17 22.36
CA PRO A 543 -17.28 17.01 23.56
C PRO A 543 -18.12 16.52 24.74
N GLU A 544 -19.34 16.05 24.48
CA GLU A 544 -20.23 15.50 25.52
C GLU A 544 -19.63 14.22 26.11
N ALA A 545 -19.15 13.31 25.26
CA ALA A 545 -18.49 12.07 25.69
C ALA A 545 -17.21 12.35 26.50
N LEU A 546 -16.39 13.32 26.09
CA LEU A 546 -15.20 13.76 26.82
C LEU A 546 -15.56 14.35 28.18
N ASN A 547 -16.61 15.17 28.27
CA ASN A 547 -17.07 15.73 29.54
C ASN A 547 -17.56 14.63 30.50
N GLY A 548 -18.24 13.60 29.97
CA GLY A 548 -18.62 12.41 30.74
C GLY A 548 -17.41 11.70 31.34
N LEU A 549 -16.39 11.42 30.51
CA LEU A 549 -15.14 10.80 30.95
C LEU A 549 -14.42 11.64 32.00
N VAL A 550 -14.27 12.95 31.77
CA VAL A 550 -13.66 13.89 32.72
C VAL A 550 -14.42 13.91 34.05
N GLY A 551 -15.74 13.83 34.03
CA GLY A 551 -16.57 13.76 35.23
C GLY A 551 -16.24 12.56 36.12
N GLU A 552 -16.09 11.36 35.55
CA GLU A 552 -15.68 10.16 36.28
C GLU A 552 -14.24 10.27 36.79
N MET A 553 -13.32 10.77 35.94
CA MET A 553 -11.92 10.99 36.32
C MET A 553 -11.80 11.90 37.54
N VAL A 554 -12.55 13.00 37.57
CA VAL A 554 -12.60 13.94 38.70
C VAL A 554 -13.06 13.21 39.97
N GLN A 555 -14.04 12.31 39.87
CA GLN A 555 -14.49 11.53 41.02
C GLN A 555 -13.40 10.57 41.54
N THR A 556 -12.71 9.84 40.68
CA THR A 556 -11.63 8.95 41.11
C THR A 556 -10.43 9.73 41.66
N ALA A 557 -10.08 10.85 41.02
CA ALA A 557 -9.04 11.75 41.49
C ALA A 557 -9.34 12.30 42.88
N ARG A 558 -10.61 12.65 43.17
CA ARG A 558 -11.05 13.05 44.51
C ARG A 558 -10.90 11.95 45.55
N GLN A 559 -11.20 10.70 45.21
CA GLN A 559 -11.00 9.55 46.11
C GLN A 559 -9.51 9.36 46.43
N GLN A 560 -8.62 9.49 45.44
CA GLN A 560 -7.18 9.41 45.65
C GLN A 560 -6.61 10.62 46.41
N ALA A 561 -7.17 11.81 46.20
CA ALA A 561 -6.83 13.00 46.97
C ALA A 561 -7.26 12.87 48.44
N ALA A 562 -8.35 12.13 48.73
CA ALA A 562 -8.85 11.92 50.08
C ALA A 562 -7.98 10.99 50.93
N ILE A 563 -7.17 10.13 50.31
CA ILE A 563 -6.22 9.24 51.01
C ILE A 563 -4.83 9.87 51.20
N ALA A 564 -4.65 11.15 50.81
CA ALA A 564 -3.38 11.84 50.95
C ALA A 564 -2.96 11.99 52.43
N PRO A 565 -1.68 11.77 52.78
CA PRO A 565 -1.20 11.98 54.14
C PRO A 565 -1.29 13.45 54.54
N MET A 566 -1.60 13.72 55.82
CA MET A 566 -1.63 15.08 56.34
C MET A 566 -0.21 15.67 56.40
N ILE A 567 -0.02 16.81 55.73
CA ILE A 567 1.21 17.62 55.77
C ILE A 567 0.99 18.90 56.58
N ALA A 568 2.07 19.61 56.94
CA ALA A 568 1.96 20.84 57.70
C ALA A 568 1.19 21.93 56.92
N ALA A 569 0.39 22.73 57.61
CA ALA A 569 -0.51 23.72 56.99
C ALA A 569 0.24 24.76 56.15
N GLU A 570 1.42 25.20 56.59
CA GLU A 570 2.27 26.16 55.85
C GLU A 570 2.81 25.55 54.55
N GLN A 571 3.22 24.28 54.59
CA GLN A 571 3.68 23.55 53.41
C GLN A 571 2.54 23.31 52.41
N PHE A 572 1.34 23.00 52.90
CA PHE A 572 0.16 22.87 52.05
C PHE A 572 -0.23 24.20 51.40
N ALA A 573 -0.14 25.32 52.13
CA ALA A 573 -0.44 26.65 51.61
C ALA A 573 0.56 27.10 50.54
N GLU A 574 1.86 26.86 50.74
CA GLU A 574 2.91 27.13 49.75
C GLU A 574 2.72 26.28 48.49
N LEU A 575 2.42 24.99 48.67
CA LEU A 575 2.16 24.07 47.56
C LEU A 575 0.92 24.48 46.76
N LYS A 576 -0.17 24.82 47.45
CA LYS A 576 -1.41 25.30 46.84
C LYS A 576 -1.20 26.58 46.05
N ALA A 577 -0.43 27.54 46.57
CA ALA A 577 -0.11 28.76 45.85
C ALA A 577 0.68 28.50 44.56
N SER A 578 1.57 27.50 44.56
CA SER A 578 2.28 27.05 43.36
C SER A 578 1.33 26.43 42.33
N VAL A 579 0.37 25.59 42.75
CA VAL A 579 -0.67 25.02 41.86
C VAL A 579 -1.54 26.13 41.25
N GLU A 580 -1.95 27.11 42.04
CA GLU A 580 -2.78 28.22 41.58
C GLU A 580 -2.05 29.12 40.58
N ALA A 581 -0.77 29.42 40.82
CA ALA A 581 0.06 30.19 39.90
C ALA A 581 0.22 29.50 38.55
N GLU A 582 0.38 28.18 38.57
CA GLU A 582 0.53 27.39 37.35
C GLU A 582 -0.78 27.24 36.57
N LEU A 583 -1.91 26.99 37.25
CA LEU A 583 -3.23 27.00 36.63
C LEU A 583 -3.53 28.36 35.97
N ALA A 584 -3.13 29.46 36.62
CA ALA A 584 -3.28 30.80 36.06
C ALA A 584 -2.36 31.02 34.85
N GLU A 585 -1.11 30.56 34.91
CA GLU A 585 -0.18 30.62 33.77
C GLU A 585 -0.69 29.80 32.59
N MET A 586 -1.20 28.59 32.82
CA MET A 586 -1.80 27.74 31.79
C MET A 586 -3.02 28.40 31.15
N ARG A 587 -3.93 28.95 31.96
CA ARG A 587 -5.10 29.69 31.46
C ARG A 587 -4.71 30.93 30.63
N SER A 588 -3.65 31.64 31.03
CA SER A 588 -3.13 32.80 30.29
C SER A 588 -2.49 32.45 28.94
N ARG A 589 -2.08 31.18 28.77
CA ARG A 589 -1.46 30.65 27.56
C ARG A 589 -2.44 29.90 26.64
N LYS A 590 -3.73 29.84 27.00
CA LYS A 590 -4.79 29.14 26.27
C LYS A 590 -4.91 29.59 24.80
N ASP A 591 -4.65 30.87 24.54
CA ASP A 591 -4.69 31.43 23.18
C ASP A 591 -3.37 31.30 22.41
N ALA A 592 -2.29 30.88 23.07
CA ALA A 592 -0.94 30.76 22.50
C ALA A 592 -0.54 29.33 22.08
N PHE A 593 -1.30 28.31 22.51
CA PHE A 593 -1.08 26.90 22.21
C PHE A 593 -2.42 26.20 21.91
N ASP A 594 -2.46 25.35 20.88
CA ASP A 594 -3.57 24.42 20.67
C ASP A 594 -3.47 23.22 21.63
N ASP A 595 -4.57 22.44 21.72
CA ASP A 595 -4.66 21.30 22.64
C ASP A 595 -3.61 20.21 22.36
N LEU A 596 -3.21 20.04 21.10
CA LEU A 596 -2.13 19.12 20.69
C LEU A 596 -0.77 19.55 21.27
N SER A 597 -0.44 20.83 21.16
CA SER A 597 0.78 21.40 21.74
C SER A 597 0.77 21.33 23.27
N PHE A 598 -0.40 21.48 23.88
CA PHE A 598 -0.57 21.36 25.33
C PHE A 598 -0.29 19.93 25.82
N LEU A 599 -0.92 18.93 25.19
CA LEU A 599 -0.71 17.50 25.50
C LEU A 599 0.78 17.15 25.42
N GLU A 600 1.43 17.55 24.33
CA GLU A 600 2.84 17.26 24.11
C GLU A 600 3.77 17.93 25.13
N GLN A 601 3.49 19.20 25.45
CA GLN A 601 4.28 19.94 26.43
C GLN A 601 4.17 19.28 27.81
N SER A 602 2.95 18.95 28.23
CA SER A 602 2.63 18.28 29.49
C SER A 602 3.29 16.91 29.57
N TRP A 603 3.22 16.14 28.49
CA TRP A 603 3.83 14.82 28.39
C TRP A 603 5.35 14.86 28.51
N SER A 604 6.00 15.78 27.82
CA SER A 604 7.46 15.93 27.89
C SER A 604 7.94 16.37 29.27
N TYR A 605 7.13 17.16 30.01
CA TYR A 605 7.45 17.46 31.41
C TYR A 605 7.36 16.21 32.29
N ALA A 606 6.29 15.43 32.18
CA ALA A 606 6.16 14.16 32.93
C ALA A 606 7.30 13.16 32.63
N LYS A 607 7.78 13.09 31.39
CA LYS A 607 8.98 12.31 31.03
C LYS A 607 10.23 12.83 31.75
N SER A 608 10.44 14.15 31.77
CA SER A 608 11.65 14.75 32.35
C SER A 608 11.77 14.59 33.87
N THR A 609 10.64 14.44 34.56
CA THR A 609 10.58 14.27 36.02
C THR A 609 10.53 12.81 36.45
N GLY A 610 10.54 11.86 35.50
CA GLY A 610 10.38 10.43 35.79
C GLY A 610 9.00 10.04 36.31
N MET A 611 8.05 10.98 36.36
CA MET A 611 6.72 10.75 36.96
C MET A 611 5.74 10.08 35.99
N GLY A 612 6.00 10.14 34.67
CA GLY A 612 5.09 9.66 33.61
C GLY A 612 5.26 8.21 33.16
N ILE A 613 6.16 7.40 33.75
CA ILE A 613 6.47 6.04 33.24
C ILE A 613 6.15 4.92 34.26
N SER A 614 5.95 5.21 35.55
CA SER A 614 5.80 4.16 36.58
C SER A 614 4.45 4.12 37.30
N SER A 615 3.81 2.94 37.19
CA SER A 615 2.95 2.20 38.14
C SER A 615 1.67 2.79 38.75
N GLY A 616 1.39 4.10 38.66
CA GLY A 616 0.14 4.67 39.23
C GLY A 616 -0.99 4.88 38.22
N VAL A 617 -0.69 4.76 36.92
CA VAL A 617 -1.63 5.04 35.82
C VAL A 617 -2.08 3.77 35.10
N THR A 618 -1.32 2.68 35.27
CA THR A 618 -1.69 1.34 34.81
C THR A 618 -2.98 0.84 35.43
N ASP A 619 -3.33 1.33 36.63
CA ASP A 619 -4.58 1.00 37.34
C ASP A 619 -5.84 1.50 36.61
N TYR A 620 -5.68 2.40 35.62
CA TYR A 620 -6.75 2.92 34.77
C TYR A 620 -6.75 2.34 33.35
N LEU A 621 -5.79 1.46 33.03
CA LEU A 621 -5.74 0.83 31.71
C LEU A 621 -6.75 -0.32 31.70
N PRO A 622 -7.73 -0.32 30.77
CA PRO A 622 -8.56 -1.50 30.55
C PRO A 622 -7.66 -2.64 30.03
N ASP A 623 -8.09 -3.87 30.26
CA ASP A 623 -7.48 -5.02 29.58
C ASP A 623 -7.60 -4.83 28.06
N PHE A 624 -6.45 -4.77 27.39
CA PHE A 624 -6.36 -4.52 25.96
C PHE A 624 -6.47 -5.79 25.11
N GLY A 625 -6.61 -6.98 25.74
CA GLY A 625 -6.68 -8.25 25.02
C GLY A 625 -5.51 -8.46 24.07
N GLU A 626 -5.78 -9.01 22.89
CA GLU A 626 -4.75 -9.29 21.87
C GLU A 626 -3.99 -8.03 21.41
N PHE A 627 -4.62 -6.85 21.46
CA PHE A 627 -3.92 -5.61 21.10
C PHE A 627 -2.89 -5.21 22.17
N GLY A 628 -3.17 -5.48 23.45
CA GLY A 628 -2.20 -5.31 24.54
C GLY A 628 -1.02 -6.24 24.40
N GLU A 629 -1.28 -7.51 24.14
CA GLU A 629 -0.25 -8.52 23.89
C GLU A 629 0.63 -8.15 22.69
N LEU A 630 0.03 -7.57 21.63
CA LEU A 630 0.77 -7.06 20.48
C LEU A 630 1.65 -5.86 20.84
N MET A 631 1.14 -4.91 21.62
CA MET A 631 1.92 -3.74 22.06
C MET A 631 3.10 -4.17 22.93
N ASP A 632 2.90 -5.08 23.88
CA ASP A 632 3.95 -5.61 24.73
C ASP A 632 5.00 -6.37 23.92
N ALA A 633 4.57 -7.24 22.99
CA ALA A 633 5.48 -7.96 22.08
C ALA A 633 6.30 -7.02 21.18
N ALA A 634 5.72 -5.87 20.81
CA ALA A 634 6.36 -4.85 20.00
C ALA A 634 7.15 -3.81 20.82
N ASP A 635 7.18 -3.92 22.15
CA ASP A 635 7.77 -2.92 23.06
C ASP A 635 7.14 -1.51 22.87
N ILE A 636 5.83 -1.44 22.63
CA ILE A 636 5.10 -0.20 22.42
C ILE A 636 4.53 0.27 23.76
N GLY A 637 5.20 1.25 24.36
CA GLY A 637 4.71 1.93 25.54
C GLY A 637 3.62 2.95 25.21
N ILE A 638 2.85 3.32 26.24
CA ILE A 638 1.85 4.40 26.18
C ILE A 638 2.45 5.73 25.68
N ASP A 639 3.75 5.90 25.85
CA ASP A 639 4.47 7.09 25.44
C ASP A 639 4.53 7.28 23.92
N VAL A 640 4.56 6.19 23.17
CA VAL A 640 4.46 6.18 21.71
C VAL A 640 3.06 6.59 21.26
N LEU A 641 2.02 6.13 21.96
CA LEU A 641 0.64 6.48 21.66
C LEU A 641 0.35 7.96 21.94
N VAL A 642 0.78 8.49 23.10
CA VAL A 642 0.64 9.92 23.41
C VAL A 642 1.36 10.79 22.37
N GLU A 643 2.55 10.37 21.94
CA GLU A 643 3.29 11.08 20.89
C GLU A 643 2.56 11.03 19.54
N ALA A 644 1.94 9.90 19.20
CA ALA A 644 1.13 9.77 17.99
C ALA A 644 -0.13 10.65 18.02
N ILE A 645 -0.77 10.84 19.18
CA ILE A 645 -1.89 11.78 19.33
C ILE A 645 -1.41 13.21 19.10
N ALA A 646 -0.38 13.60 19.83
CA ALA A 646 0.16 14.95 19.79
C ALA A 646 0.67 15.36 18.40
N THR A 647 1.31 14.43 17.69
CA THR A 647 2.01 14.74 16.43
C THR A 647 1.29 14.23 15.19
N GLY A 648 0.38 13.27 15.32
CA GLY A 648 -0.18 12.51 14.19
C GLY A 648 0.83 11.54 13.56
N ASP A 649 2.05 11.41 14.11
CA ASP A 649 3.07 10.50 13.60
C ASP A 649 3.01 9.14 14.30
N ILE A 650 2.71 8.12 13.52
CA ILE A 650 2.60 6.72 13.96
C ILE A 650 3.76 5.85 13.47
N ASP A 651 4.76 6.45 12.81
CA ASP A 651 5.87 5.71 12.19
C ASP A 651 6.67 4.87 13.20
N VAL A 652 6.86 5.40 14.41
CA VAL A 652 7.56 4.68 15.49
C VAL A 652 6.78 3.41 15.86
N MET A 653 5.47 3.55 16.03
CA MET A 653 4.57 2.45 16.33
C MET A 653 4.57 1.41 15.20
N GLN A 654 4.37 1.84 13.96
CA GLN A 654 4.35 0.96 12.78
C GLN A 654 5.65 0.17 12.60
N ARG A 655 6.81 0.80 12.77
CA ARG A 655 8.11 0.09 12.70
C ARG A 655 8.28 -0.95 13.79
N LYS A 656 7.76 -0.70 14.99
CA LYS A 656 7.78 -1.66 16.10
C LYS A 656 6.84 -2.83 15.80
N LEU A 657 5.64 -2.54 15.30
CA LEU A 657 4.65 -3.55 14.92
C LEU A 657 5.11 -4.46 13.77
N GLN A 658 5.81 -3.93 12.77
CA GLN A 658 6.36 -4.72 11.65
C GLN A 658 7.39 -5.77 12.07
N GLN A 659 7.97 -5.64 13.27
CA GLN A 659 8.94 -6.60 13.79
C GLN A 659 8.27 -7.80 14.47
N VAL A 660 6.95 -7.76 14.66
CA VAL A 660 6.18 -8.80 15.35
C VAL A 660 5.41 -9.65 14.35
N ASP A 661 5.63 -10.97 14.40
CA ASP A 661 4.87 -11.94 13.62
C ASP A 661 3.54 -12.26 14.33
N ARG A 662 2.49 -11.53 13.96
CA ARG A 662 1.13 -11.67 14.54
C ARG A 662 0.53 -13.05 14.32
N VAL A 663 0.81 -13.68 13.18
CA VAL A 663 0.25 -14.99 12.84
C VAL A 663 0.83 -16.05 13.76
N LYS A 664 2.15 -16.02 14.00
CA LYS A 664 2.81 -16.94 14.92
C LYS A 664 2.33 -16.78 16.38
N LEU A 665 1.94 -15.57 16.76
CA LEU A 665 1.44 -15.26 18.10
C LEU A 665 -0.07 -15.47 18.27
N GLY A 666 -0.82 -15.78 17.20
CA GLY A 666 -2.27 -15.93 17.26
C GLY A 666 -3.05 -14.62 17.43
N LEU A 667 -2.42 -13.46 17.19
CA LEU A 667 -2.97 -12.12 17.45
C LEU A 667 -3.71 -11.54 16.24
N GLN A 668 -4.72 -12.26 15.74
CA GLN A 668 -5.44 -11.87 14.53
C GLN A 668 -6.41 -10.70 14.77
N GLU A 669 -7.03 -10.61 15.95
CA GLU A 669 -7.92 -9.51 16.32
C GLU A 669 -7.14 -8.18 16.43
N ALA A 670 -5.85 -8.26 16.76
CA ALA A 670 -4.97 -7.09 16.87
C ALA A 670 -4.80 -6.32 15.55
N SER A 671 -5.05 -6.94 14.39
CA SER A 671 -5.00 -6.24 13.09
C SER A 671 -6.21 -5.30 12.89
N GLN A 672 -7.39 -5.67 13.38
CA GLN A 672 -8.58 -4.81 13.33
C GLN A 672 -8.42 -3.63 14.28
N ALA A 673 -7.87 -3.90 15.47
CA ALA A 673 -7.50 -2.89 16.44
C ALA A 673 -6.51 -1.85 15.84
N MET A 674 -5.51 -2.33 15.10
CA MET A 674 -4.57 -1.46 14.41
C MET A 674 -5.23 -0.61 13.32
N GLU A 675 -6.15 -1.17 12.53
CA GLU A 675 -6.94 -0.42 11.55
C GLU A 675 -7.73 0.72 12.21
N ILE A 676 -8.42 0.46 13.32
CA ILE A 676 -9.17 1.48 14.07
C ILE A 676 -8.23 2.58 14.55
N LEU A 677 -7.09 2.21 15.16
CA LEU A 677 -6.11 3.15 15.66
C LEU A 677 -5.57 4.06 14.54
N LEU A 678 -5.23 3.47 13.40
CA LEU A 678 -4.77 4.17 12.20
C LEU A 678 -5.81 5.19 11.69
N LEU A 679 -7.08 4.79 11.63
CA LEU A 679 -8.18 5.64 11.18
C LEU A 679 -8.45 6.81 12.14
N LEU A 680 -8.37 6.58 13.46
CA LEU A 680 -8.53 7.62 14.48
C LEU A 680 -7.35 8.58 14.50
N LEU A 681 -6.11 8.08 14.46
CA LEU A 681 -4.90 8.92 14.50
C LEU A 681 -4.66 9.69 13.20
N SER A 682 -5.15 9.19 12.06
CA SER A 682 -5.16 9.97 10.81
C SER A 682 -6.18 11.11 10.81
N ASP A 683 -7.01 11.24 11.85
CA ASP A 683 -8.00 12.30 11.99
C ASP A 683 -7.48 13.48 12.85
N PRO A 684 -7.17 14.66 12.27
CA PRO A 684 -6.65 15.78 13.05
C PRO A 684 -7.65 16.29 14.09
N GLU A 685 -8.96 16.27 13.79
CA GLU A 685 -9.98 16.78 14.72
C GLU A 685 -10.20 15.85 15.89
N THR A 686 -10.32 14.53 15.65
CA THR A 686 -10.39 13.54 16.74
C THR A 686 -9.16 13.62 17.63
N ARG A 687 -7.96 13.73 17.05
CA ARG A 687 -6.72 13.95 17.83
C ARG A 687 -6.77 15.24 18.65
N ALA A 688 -7.24 16.34 18.09
CA ALA A 688 -7.36 17.62 18.81
C ALA A 688 -8.33 17.51 20.00
N TYR A 689 -9.48 16.87 19.81
CA TYR A 689 -10.42 16.60 20.90
C TYR A 689 -9.80 15.74 21.99
N LEU A 690 -9.12 14.65 21.63
CA LEU A 690 -8.47 13.77 22.60
C LEU A 690 -7.30 14.45 23.31
N ALA A 691 -6.56 15.31 22.62
CA ALA A 691 -5.51 16.12 23.21
C ALA A 691 -6.03 17.21 24.16
N SER A 692 -7.33 17.52 24.13
CA SER A 692 -7.95 18.45 25.08
C SER A 692 -8.23 17.84 26.45
N LEU A 693 -8.24 16.49 26.57
CA LEU A 693 -8.55 15.77 27.81
C LEU A 693 -7.74 16.23 29.04
N PRO A 694 -6.40 16.38 28.96
CA PRO A 694 -5.61 16.87 30.08
C PRO A 694 -6.08 18.25 30.55
N ARG A 695 -6.36 19.17 29.60
CA ARG A 695 -6.83 20.52 29.94
C ARG A 695 -8.21 20.48 30.58
N LEU A 696 -9.15 19.73 30.01
CA LEU A 696 -10.52 19.62 30.54
C LEU A 696 -10.52 19.06 31.97
N PHE A 697 -9.69 18.06 32.25
CA PHE A 697 -9.52 17.51 33.59
C PHE A 697 -9.00 18.55 34.60
N LEU A 698 -7.97 19.29 34.22
CA LEU A 698 -7.38 20.34 35.06
C LEU A 698 -8.36 21.48 35.32
N GLU A 699 -9.16 21.87 34.31
CA GLU A 699 -10.18 22.90 34.45
C GLU A 699 -11.34 22.45 35.36
N ALA A 700 -11.64 21.14 35.42
CA ALA A 700 -12.72 20.58 36.22
C ALA A 700 -12.38 20.34 37.71
N MET A 701 -11.09 20.36 38.09
CA MET A 701 -10.62 20.11 39.46
C MET A 701 -10.28 21.41 40.22
N PRO A 702 -10.76 21.58 41.48
CA PRO A 702 -10.29 22.64 42.37
C PRO A 702 -8.79 22.57 42.71
N ALA A 703 -8.14 23.72 42.89
CA ALA A 703 -6.70 23.80 43.15
C ALA A 703 -6.27 23.08 44.45
N ASP A 704 -7.11 23.09 45.49
CA ASP A 704 -6.83 22.38 46.75
C ASP A 704 -6.94 20.86 46.61
N GLU A 705 -7.86 20.36 45.77
CA GLU A 705 -7.97 18.94 45.45
C GLU A 705 -6.80 18.46 44.58
N LEU A 706 -6.38 19.25 43.59
CA LEU A 706 -5.18 18.99 42.80
C LEU A 706 -3.92 18.97 43.67
N THR A 707 -3.83 19.88 44.64
CA THR A 707 -2.73 19.93 45.62
C THR A 707 -2.69 18.64 46.46
N ARG A 708 -3.85 18.18 46.96
CA ARG A 708 -3.95 16.92 47.72
C ARG A 708 -3.62 15.70 46.87
N LEU A 709 -4.08 15.67 45.61
CA LEU A 709 -3.76 14.60 44.67
C LEU A 709 -2.25 14.52 44.42
N ALA A 710 -1.58 15.66 44.22
CA ALA A 710 -0.14 15.71 44.03
C ALA A 710 0.65 15.23 45.26
N VAL A 711 0.20 15.59 46.48
CA VAL A 711 0.79 15.08 47.73
C VAL A 711 0.62 13.56 47.85
N SER A 712 -0.56 13.04 47.51
CA SER A 712 -0.86 11.60 47.50
C SER A 712 0.11 10.83 46.59
N GLN A 713 0.25 11.29 45.33
CA GLN A 713 1.11 10.66 44.34
C GLN A 713 2.61 10.77 44.66
N GLY A 714 3.06 11.93 45.14
CA GLY A 714 4.46 12.14 45.54
C GLY A 714 4.88 11.21 46.67
N THR A 715 3.99 11.00 47.65
CA THR A 715 4.26 10.13 48.81
C THR A 715 4.26 8.65 48.42
N GLN A 716 3.31 8.21 47.58
CA GLN A 716 3.27 6.83 47.09
C GLN A 716 4.52 6.44 46.29
N LYS A 717 5.18 7.40 45.64
CA LYS A 717 6.39 7.19 44.82
C LYS A 717 7.71 7.37 45.58
N GLY A 718 7.68 7.64 46.89
CA GLY A 718 8.89 7.82 47.71
C GLY A 718 9.74 9.03 47.31
N ILE A 719 9.12 10.05 46.70
CA ILE A 719 9.80 11.28 46.27
C ILE A 719 10.01 12.18 47.48
N ASP A 720 11.24 12.67 47.65
CA ASP A 720 11.60 13.56 48.77
C ASP A 720 10.77 14.84 48.74
N PHE A 721 10.17 15.21 49.87
CA PHE A 721 9.17 16.29 49.95
C PHE A 721 9.75 17.65 49.53
N ALA A 722 11.06 17.86 49.73
CA ALA A 722 11.78 19.06 49.31
C ALA A 722 11.94 19.18 47.77
N ALA A 723 11.83 18.07 47.02
CA ALA A 723 11.80 18.09 45.57
C ALA A 723 10.40 18.43 45.01
N VAL A 724 9.35 18.21 45.83
CA VAL A 724 7.94 18.46 45.49
C VAL A 724 7.56 19.93 45.63
N THR A 725 8.20 20.68 46.54
CA THR A 725 7.99 22.12 46.73
C THR A 725 8.68 23.01 45.68
N GLY A 726 9.55 22.45 44.84
CA GLY A 726 10.07 23.13 43.65
C GLY A 726 9.05 23.09 42.51
N GLY A 727 8.31 24.17 42.29
CA GLY A 727 7.11 24.25 41.43
C GLY A 727 7.14 23.59 40.04
N THR A 728 8.31 23.31 39.46
CA THR A 728 8.45 22.55 38.20
C THR A 728 8.11 21.05 38.28
N ALA A 729 8.18 20.44 39.47
CA ALA A 729 7.84 19.01 39.65
C ALA A 729 6.32 18.79 39.67
N LEU A 730 5.58 19.70 40.31
CA LEU A 730 4.13 19.64 40.50
C LEU A 730 3.36 19.77 39.18
N ALA A 731 3.84 20.69 38.33
CA ALA A 731 3.49 20.87 36.93
C ALA A 731 3.37 19.55 36.17
N GLY A 732 4.46 18.77 36.20
CA GLY A 732 4.56 17.51 35.48
C GLY A 732 3.71 16.40 36.08
N ALA A 733 3.52 16.38 37.41
CA ALA A 733 2.70 15.39 38.10
C ALA A 733 1.21 15.54 37.76
N VAL A 734 0.70 16.77 37.77
CA VAL A 734 -0.72 17.07 37.59
C VAL A 734 -1.12 17.19 36.11
N SER A 735 -0.32 17.86 35.28
CA SER A 735 -0.64 18.03 33.85
C SER A 735 -0.22 16.84 32.98
N GLY A 736 0.90 16.17 33.28
CA GLY A 736 1.43 15.07 32.49
C GLY A 736 1.29 13.69 33.13
N GLY A 737 1.09 13.58 34.44
CA GLY A 737 0.98 12.32 35.17
C GLY A 737 -0.41 11.66 35.12
N VAL A 738 -1.48 12.42 34.89
CA VAL A 738 -2.86 11.89 34.82
C VAL A 738 -3.48 12.07 33.43
N GLY A 739 -3.41 13.28 32.85
CA GLY A 739 -4.15 13.58 31.62
C GLY A 739 -3.62 12.91 30.34
N ALA A 740 -2.30 12.87 30.14
CA ALA A 740 -1.71 12.36 28.91
C ALA A 740 -1.85 10.84 28.72
N PRO A 741 -1.57 10.01 29.75
CA PRO A 741 -1.90 8.59 29.68
C PRO A 741 -3.40 8.34 29.43
N ILE A 742 -4.29 9.15 29.99
CA ILE A 742 -5.74 8.97 29.81
C ILE A 742 -6.20 9.29 28.40
N ALA A 743 -5.59 10.27 27.73
CA ALA A 743 -5.84 10.50 26.30
C ALA A 743 -5.42 9.28 25.46
N ALA A 744 -4.29 8.64 25.80
CA ALA A 744 -3.89 7.38 25.18
C ALA A 744 -4.86 6.24 25.54
N VAL A 745 -5.30 6.13 26.80
CA VAL A 745 -6.30 5.16 27.26
C VAL A 745 -7.59 5.28 26.46
N ALA A 746 -8.11 6.50 26.29
CA ALA A 746 -9.35 6.77 25.55
C ALA A 746 -9.28 6.26 24.11
N ILE A 747 -8.14 6.45 23.44
CA ILE A 747 -7.93 5.90 22.09
C ILE A 747 -7.84 4.39 22.13
N THR A 748 -7.03 3.83 23.04
CA THR A 748 -6.83 2.38 23.12
C THR A 748 -8.10 1.64 23.54
N GLY A 749 -8.93 2.23 24.39
CA GLY A 749 -10.24 1.69 24.75
C GLY A 749 -11.20 1.72 23.56
N GLY A 750 -11.13 2.78 22.74
CA GLY A 750 -11.83 2.84 21.45
C GLY A 750 -11.42 1.70 20.52
N VAL A 751 -10.16 1.30 20.57
CA VAL A 751 -9.57 0.23 19.75
C VAL A 751 -9.97 -1.17 20.22
N THR A 752 -10.14 -1.38 21.53
CA THR A 752 -10.36 -2.73 22.10
C THR A 752 -11.81 -3.05 22.46
N ALA A 753 -12.71 -2.05 22.47
CA ALA A 753 -14.16 -2.22 22.71
C ALA A 753 -14.54 -3.02 23.99
N ARG A 754 -13.66 -3.10 24.99
CA ARG A 754 -13.88 -3.83 26.25
C ARG A 754 -14.34 -2.91 27.39
N ASN A 755 -15.14 -3.45 28.31
CA ASN A 755 -15.82 -2.77 29.43
C ASN A 755 -14.86 -1.97 30.33
N GLY A 756 -14.68 -0.68 30.05
CA GLY A 756 -13.86 0.25 30.84
C GLY A 756 -14.65 1.19 31.75
N GLY A 757 -15.90 0.85 32.09
CA GLY A 757 -16.80 1.69 32.89
C GLY A 757 -17.75 2.53 32.03
N LYS A 758 -18.85 3.01 32.65
CA LYS A 758 -19.98 3.61 31.92
C LYS A 758 -19.65 4.91 31.16
N ALA A 759 -18.76 5.77 31.64
CA ALA A 759 -18.38 6.96 30.87
C ALA A 759 -17.35 6.66 29.77
N LEU A 760 -16.47 5.68 29.94
CA LEU A 760 -15.55 5.26 28.88
C LEU A 760 -16.32 4.61 27.73
N GLU A 761 -17.36 3.83 28.03
CA GLU A 761 -18.27 3.24 27.02
C GLU A 761 -18.87 4.31 26.08
N GLY A 762 -19.28 5.47 26.61
CA GLY A 762 -19.84 6.55 25.80
C GLY A 762 -18.84 7.15 24.80
N LEU A 763 -17.57 7.33 25.22
CA LEU A 763 -16.51 7.82 24.32
C LEU A 763 -16.07 6.75 23.32
N ILE A 764 -15.95 5.50 23.76
CA ILE A 764 -15.62 4.35 22.89
C ILE A 764 -16.63 4.23 21.75
N ASP A 765 -17.93 4.29 22.07
CA ASP A 765 -18.99 4.21 21.07
C ASP A 765 -18.89 5.33 20.02
N VAL A 766 -18.60 6.57 20.45
CA VAL A 766 -18.39 7.70 19.52
C VAL A 766 -17.14 7.50 18.66
N LEU A 767 -16.00 7.08 19.24
CA LEU A 767 -14.76 6.84 18.50
C LEU A 767 -14.92 5.69 17.50
N MET A 768 -15.61 4.61 17.86
CA MET A 768 -15.90 3.49 16.96
C MET A 768 -16.77 3.93 15.78
N LYS A 769 -17.83 4.71 16.03
CA LYS A 769 -18.67 5.28 14.95
C LYS A 769 -17.90 6.19 13.99
N ILE A 770 -16.94 6.97 14.51
CA ILE A 770 -16.03 7.78 13.70
C ILE A 770 -15.13 6.88 12.86
N SER A 771 -14.51 5.87 13.46
CA SER A 771 -13.66 4.90 12.78
C SER A 771 -14.42 4.20 11.65
N ASP A 772 -15.60 3.66 11.93
CA ASP A 772 -16.47 2.99 10.95
C ASP A 772 -16.88 3.90 9.80
N SER A 773 -17.24 5.16 10.11
CA SER A 773 -17.59 6.16 9.11
C SER A 773 -16.39 6.50 8.22
N LYS A 774 -15.20 6.67 8.80
CA LYS A 774 -13.96 6.89 8.04
C LYS A 774 -13.58 5.68 7.20
N LYS A 775 -13.66 4.46 7.76
CA LYS A 775 -13.43 3.20 7.05
C LYS A 775 -14.32 3.08 5.82
N THR A 776 -15.62 3.33 6.00
CA THR A 776 -16.62 3.26 4.91
C THR A 776 -16.35 4.30 3.84
N THR A 777 -15.96 5.52 4.24
CA THR A 777 -15.69 6.62 3.32
C THR A 777 -14.40 6.42 2.53
N LEU A 778 -13.31 6.02 3.21
CA LEU A 778 -11.96 5.92 2.63
C LEU A 778 -11.78 4.68 1.76
N ASN A 779 -12.38 3.54 2.13
CA ASN A 779 -12.26 2.30 1.37
C ASN A 779 -13.21 2.22 0.18
N ARG A 780 -13.87 3.32 -0.18
CA ARG A 780 -14.62 3.42 -1.43
C ARG A 780 -13.66 3.70 -2.58
N HIS A 781 -13.50 2.72 -3.46
CA HIS A 781 -12.68 2.81 -4.66
C HIS A 781 -13.54 2.65 -5.91
N ASP A 782 -13.35 3.58 -6.87
CA ASP A 782 -13.94 3.45 -8.19
C ASP A 782 -13.31 2.29 -8.98
N LYS A 783 -13.98 1.86 -10.05
CA LYS A 783 -13.56 0.73 -10.89
C LYS A 783 -12.09 0.87 -11.30
N LYS A 784 -11.29 -0.11 -10.93
CA LYS A 784 -9.91 -0.26 -11.37
C LYS A 784 -9.71 -1.64 -11.97
N GLN A 785 -8.80 -1.74 -12.93
CA GLN A 785 -8.31 -3.03 -13.39
C GLN A 785 -7.75 -3.78 -12.19
N HIS A 786 -8.01 -5.08 -12.11
CA HIS A 786 -7.55 -5.90 -11.01
C HIS A 786 -6.03 -5.78 -10.83
N GLU A 787 -5.62 -5.31 -9.66
CA GLU A 787 -4.26 -5.38 -9.12
C GLU A 787 -4.30 -6.26 -7.87
N LYS A 788 -3.25 -7.05 -7.66
CA LYS A 788 -3.15 -7.97 -6.51
C LYS A 788 -3.19 -7.22 -5.18
N ASP A 789 -2.50 -6.08 -5.11
CA ASP A 789 -2.35 -5.26 -3.91
C ASP A 789 -2.95 -3.88 -4.16
N ASN A 790 -4.15 -3.63 -3.64
CA ASN A 790 -4.83 -2.34 -3.73
C ASN A 790 -4.59 -1.54 -2.45
N GLU A 791 -4.48 -0.22 -2.57
CA GLU A 791 -4.22 0.65 -1.43
C GLU A 791 -5.32 1.71 -1.24
N THR A 792 -5.77 1.87 0.00
CA THR A 792 -6.58 2.98 0.50
C THR A 792 -5.68 4.12 0.96
N ASN A 793 -5.85 5.28 0.32
CA ASN A 793 -5.08 6.47 0.67
C ASN A 793 -5.62 7.10 1.96
N LEU A 794 -4.78 7.21 2.99
CA LEU A 794 -5.13 7.91 4.20
C LEU A 794 -5.06 9.44 4.02
N PRO A 795 -5.89 10.22 4.75
CA PRO A 795 -5.75 11.66 4.85
C PRO A 795 -4.38 12.01 5.47
N LYS A 796 -3.42 12.44 4.64
CA LYS A 796 -2.05 12.75 5.08
C LYS A 796 -1.83 14.25 5.12
N HIS A 797 -1.48 14.79 6.29
CA HIS A 797 -0.86 16.11 6.40
C HIS A 797 0.57 16.00 5.89
N CYS A 798 1.07 17.03 5.21
CA CYS A 798 2.44 16.99 4.72
C CYS A 798 3.40 16.92 5.91
N PRO A 799 4.28 15.90 5.99
CA PRO A 799 5.18 15.72 7.14
C PRO A 799 6.27 16.80 7.22
N ILE A 800 6.27 17.81 6.34
CA ILE A 800 7.20 18.92 6.31
C ILE A 800 6.52 20.21 6.77
N CYS A 801 5.41 20.59 6.13
CA CYS A 801 4.70 21.85 6.33
C CYS A 801 3.35 21.73 7.01
N ASP A 802 2.93 20.50 7.31
CA ASP A 802 1.67 20.17 8.00
C ASP A 802 0.38 20.58 7.24
N ASP A 803 0.49 20.99 5.98
CA ASP A 803 -0.67 21.34 5.15
C ASP A 803 -1.34 20.07 4.60
N PRO A 804 -2.64 19.83 4.86
CA PRO A 804 -3.39 18.68 4.31
C PRO A 804 -3.58 18.73 2.79
N LYS A 805 -3.46 19.92 2.17
CA LYS A 805 -3.55 20.10 0.71
C LYS A 805 -2.21 19.92 0.00
N CYS A 806 -1.11 19.93 0.75
CA CYS A 806 0.21 19.78 0.17
C CYS A 806 0.36 18.36 -0.40
N LYS A 807 0.80 18.24 -1.66
CA LYS A 807 0.94 16.96 -2.37
C LYS A 807 2.13 16.11 -1.91
N ASN A 808 3.00 16.64 -1.05
CA ASN A 808 4.14 15.89 -0.56
C ASN A 808 3.67 14.82 0.44
N ARG A 809 4.00 13.56 0.15
CA ARG A 809 3.63 12.38 0.95
C ARG A 809 4.83 11.75 1.65
N LYS A 810 6.06 12.21 1.37
CA LYS A 810 7.28 11.55 1.86
C LYS A 810 7.60 11.95 3.29
N ARG A 811 7.44 11.00 4.22
CA ARG A 811 7.84 11.15 5.63
C ARG A 811 9.38 11.28 5.73
N LEU A 812 9.84 12.21 6.57
CA LEU A 812 11.25 12.46 6.79
C LEU A 812 11.80 11.50 7.84
N LYS A 813 13.04 11.05 7.68
CA LYS A 813 13.70 10.24 8.71
C LYS A 813 14.01 11.13 9.92
N PRO A 814 13.80 10.65 11.16
CA PRO A 814 14.27 11.35 12.36
C PRO A 814 15.77 11.66 12.24
N GLY A 815 16.14 12.93 12.43
CA GLY A 815 17.51 13.38 12.37
C GLY A 815 18.15 13.59 13.75
N LYS A 816 19.42 14.00 13.77
CA LYS A 816 20.22 14.21 15.00
C LYS A 816 20.48 15.70 15.23
N GLY A 817 19.42 16.46 15.48
CA GLY A 817 19.52 17.90 15.71
C GLY A 817 20.02 18.26 17.11
N ASN A 818 20.63 19.44 17.22
CA ASN A 818 21.04 19.96 18.52
C ASN A 818 20.84 21.49 18.60
N ASN A 819 20.02 21.94 19.54
CA ASN A 819 19.78 23.35 19.85
C ASN A 819 20.29 23.77 21.24
N GLY A 820 20.95 22.84 21.95
CA GLY A 820 21.43 22.99 23.32
C GLY A 820 22.95 23.02 23.42
N ASP A 821 23.49 22.53 24.53
CA ASP A 821 24.93 22.42 24.74
C ASP A 821 25.57 21.39 23.80
N GLY A 822 26.81 21.67 23.40
CA GLY A 822 27.52 20.83 22.44
C GLY A 822 28.95 21.28 22.23
N PRO A 823 29.75 20.49 21.50
CA PRO A 823 31.20 20.62 21.41
C PRO A 823 31.66 21.73 20.45
N HIS A 824 31.04 22.90 20.46
CA HIS A 824 31.31 24.04 19.56
C HIS A 824 32.81 24.41 19.44
N LYS A 825 33.58 24.40 20.55
CA LYS A 825 35.03 24.66 20.50
C LYS A 825 35.79 23.57 19.75
N LYS A 826 35.40 22.30 19.96
CA LYS A 826 35.97 21.15 19.23
C LYS A 826 35.57 21.22 17.75
N ASN A 827 34.31 21.53 17.43
CA ASN A 827 33.84 21.67 16.04
C ASN A 827 34.63 22.75 15.28
N MET A 828 34.96 23.87 15.96
CA MET A 828 35.85 24.89 15.39
C MET A 828 37.28 24.35 15.18
N ALA A 829 37.83 23.67 16.19
CA ALA A 829 39.16 23.06 16.07
C ALA A 829 39.25 22.02 14.94
N ASP A 830 38.23 21.18 14.78
CA ASP A 830 38.14 20.19 13.71
C ASP A 830 38.05 20.85 12.33
N ALA A 831 37.39 22.01 12.21
CA ALA A 831 37.35 22.77 10.97
C ALA A 831 38.69 23.42 10.61
N TYR A 832 39.49 23.81 11.61
CA TYR A 832 40.88 24.24 11.41
C TYR A 832 41.77 23.07 10.99
N LYS A 833 41.64 21.92 11.66
CA LYS A 833 42.39 20.69 11.32
C LYS A 833 42.15 20.24 9.89
N LYS A 834 40.91 20.34 9.39
CA LYS A 834 40.56 20.08 7.97
C LYS A 834 41.32 20.97 6.98
N ARG A 835 41.93 22.06 7.43
CA ARG A 835 42.74 22.99 6.61
C ARG A 835 44.24 22.91 6.95
N ASN A 836 44.69 21.82 7.61
CA ASN A 836 46.04 21.67 8.14
C ASN A 836 46.46 22.84 9.06
N LYS A 837 45.56 23.24 9.94
CA LYS A 837 45.79 24.26 10.97
C LYS A 837 45.32 23.80 12.33
N ASP A 838 45.92 24.29 13.40
CA ASP A 838 45.55 24.04 14.78
C ASP A 838 44.91 25.29 15.41
N PHE A 839 43.63 25.18 15.79
CA PHE A 839 42.94 26.22 16.55
C PHE A 839 43.24 26.09 18.05
N PRO A 840 43.48 27.18 18.79
CA PRO A 840 43.47 28.58 18.34
C PRO A 840 44.81 29.10 17.80
N ILE A 841 45.88 28.29 17.83
CA ILE A 841 47.27 28.73 17.59
C ILE A 841 47.46 29.37 16.21
N ASP A 842 46.84 28.81 15.17
CA ASP A 842 46.96 29.27 13.78
C ASP A 842 45.91 30.30 13.36
N HIS A 843 45.16 30.87 14.31
CA HIS A 843 44.24 31.97 14.05
C HIS A 843 45.03 33.30 14.01
N ASP A 844 44.77 34.15 13.02
CA ASP A 844 45.51 35.41 12.77
C ASP A 844 45.51 36.42 13.92
N TRP A 845 44.65 36.21 14.92
CA TRP A 845 44.48 37.07 16.11
C TRP A 845 44.99 36.41 17.40
N PHE A 846 45.63 35.23 17.31
CA PHE A 846 46.07 34.51 18.48
C PHE A 846 47.31 35.17 19.10
N ILE A 847 47.19 35.58 20.36
CA ILE A 847 48.29 36.20 21.13
C ILE A 847 48.61 35.43 22.41
N GLY A 848 48.08 34.20 22.54
CA GLY A 848 48.27 33.34 23.72
C GLY A 848 46.98 32.70 24.22
N ASN A 849 47.12 31.84 25.24
CA ASN A 849 46.00 31.07 25.79
C ASN A 849 44.87 32.00 26.28
N SER A 850 43.63 31.61 25.97
CA SER A 850 42.41 32.36 26.32
C SER A 850 42.27 33.75 25.67
N SER A 851 43.10 34.09 24.67
CA SER A 851 42.97 35.34 23.91
C SER A 851 41.76 35.36 22.97
N LEU A 852 41.34 34.19 22.48
CA LEU A 852 40.22 33.99 21.56
C LEU A 852 39.16 33.07 22.15
N GLU A 853 37.90 33.31 21.81
CA GLU A 853 36.79 32.43 22.14
C GLU A 853 35.84 32.26 20.94
N VAL A 854 35.16 31.11 20.91
CA VAL A 854 34.19 30.77 19.86
C VAL A 854 32.81 31.25 20.28
N HIS A 855 32.17 32.07 19.45
CA HIS A 855 30.85 32.64 19.71
C HIS A 855 29.77 32.03 18.81
N HIS A 856 28.61 31.70 19.39
CA HIS A 856 27.40 31.36 18.64
C HIS A 856 26.69 32.63 18.16
N VAL A 857 26.61 32.80 16.84
CA VAL A 857 26.00 33.98 16.22
C VAL A 857 24.47 33.98 16.32
N ILE A 858 23.83 32.84 16.11
CA ILE A 858 22.51 32.58 16.67
C ILE A 858 22.76 32.10 18.10
N PRO A 859 22.50 32.92 19.12
CA PRO A 859 22.78 32.53 20.49
C PRO A 859 21.83 31.40 20.89
N LYS A 860 22.33 30.40 21.61
CA LYS A 860 21.54 29.23 22.04
C LYS A 860 20.19 29.63 22.65
N LYS A 861 20.16 30.65 23.52
CA LYS A 861 18.92 31.18 24.13
C LYS A 861 17.83 31.56 23.12
N ALA A 862 18.18 31.90 21.88
CA ALA A 862 17.22 32.19 20.82
C ALA A 862 16.49 30.93 20.32
N VAL A 863 17.14 29.77 20.39
CA VAL A 863 16.68 28.49 19.81
C VAL A 863 16.52 27.37 20.84
N MET A 864 16.69 27.62 22.14
CA MET A 864 16.54 26.62 23.20
C MET A 864 15.10 26.09 23.38
N GLY A 865 14.10 26.73 22.78
CA GLY A 865 12.70 26.29 22.86
C GLY A 865 12.41 25.00 22.07
N LYS A 866 11.41 24.23 22.52
CA LYS A 866 11.01 22.94 21.92
C LYS A 866 10.70 23.03 20.42
N VAL A 867 10.12 24.14 19.96
CA VAL A 867 9.86 24.42 18.54
C VAL A 867 11.12 24.23 17.70
N PHE A 868 12.25 24.85 18.10
CA PHE A 868 13.50 24.71 17.36
C PHE A 868 14.19 23.37 17.60
N LYS A 869 14.01 22.74 18.76
CA LYS A 869 14.49 21.37 18.99
C LYS A 869 13.91 20.41 17.95
N LYS A 870 12.59 20.42 17.77
CA LYS A 870 11.91 19.62 16.75
C LYS A 870 12.38 19.91 15.35
N LEU A 871 12.46 21.19 14.97
CA LEU A 871 12.91 21.56 13.63
C LEU A 871 14.34 21.08 13.39
N PHE A 872 15.21 21.23 14.39
CA PHE A 872 16.60 20.81 14.27
C PHE A 872 16.73 19.29 14.19
N ASP A 873 15.93 18.54 14.97
CA ASP A 873 15.87 17.09 14.88
C ASP A 873 15.34 16.63 13.53
N LYS A 874 14.22 17.23 13.08
CA LYS A 874 13.58 16.94 11.79
C LYS A 874 14.50 17.18 10.59
N PHE A 875 15.39 18.17 10.67
CA PHE A 875 16.27 18.58 9.57
C PHE A 875 17.77 18.34 9.85
N SER A 876 18.11 17.62 10.92
CA SER A 876 19.49 17.31 11.34
C SER A 876 20.42 18.53 11.45
N TYR A 877 19.93 19.62 12.03
CA TYR A 877 20.70 20.87 12.20
C TYR A 877 21.33 20.95 13.60
N ASP A 878 22.62 21.29 13.68
CA ASP A 878 23.32 21.53 14.95
C ASP A 878 23.71 23.01 15.09
N VAL A 879 23.19 23.69 16.11
CA VAL A 879 23.52 25.08 16.42
C VAL A 879 25.00 25.28 16.77
N ASN A 880 25.69 24.21 17.16
CA ASN A 880 27.11 24.18 17.53
C ASN A 880 28.04 23.94 16.34
N ASP A 881 27.52 23.81 15.12
CA ASP A 881 28.33 23.65 13.92
C ASP A 881 28.91 24.96 13.41
N THR A 882 30.03 24.86 12.71
CA THR A 882 30.83 26.03 12.27
C THR A 882 30.08 27.01 11.37
N HIS A 883 28.96 26.63 10.77
CA HIS A 883 28.10 27.56 10.01
C HIS A 883 27.33 28.56 10.90
N ASN A 884 27.37 28.42 12.23
CA ASN A 884 26.79 29.35 13.21
C ASN A 884 27.84 29.89 14.21
N LEU A 885 29.12 29.55 14.02
CA LEU A 885 30.20 29.94 14.92
C LEU A 885 31.10 30.99 14.28
N VAL A 886 31.59 31.92 15.10
CA VAL A 886 32.63 32.88 14.71
C VAL A 886 33.66 32.99 15.83
N THR A 887 34.93 33.19 15.49
CA THR A 887 35.97 33.47 16.49
C THR A 887 36.00 34.96 16.82
N LEU A 888 35.95 35.30 18.11
CA LEU A 888 36.03 36.67 18.60
C LEU A 888 37.06 36.78 19.72
N PRO A 889 37.72 37.93 19.89
CA PRO A 889 38.61 38.14 21.02
C PRO A 889 37.89 38.01 22.36
N ALA A 890 38.56 37.34 23.29
CA ALA A 890 38.16 37.27 24.70
C ALA A 890 39.03 38.16 25.58
N ASP A 891 40.28 38.40 25.17
CA ASP A 891 41.18 39.39 25.80
C ASP A 891 40.75 40.81 25.46
N MET A 892 40.73 41.66 26.48
CA MET A 892 40.21 43.02 26.39
C MET A 892 41.12 43.97 25.61
N ARG A 893 42.44 43.80 25.72
CA ARG A 893 43.42 44.60 24.98
C ARG A 893 43.41 44.19 23.52
N LEU A 894 43.29 42.88 23.25
CA LEU A 894 43.15 42.38 21.89
C LEU A 894 41.89 42.93 21.19
N SER A 895 40.73 42.91 21.86
CA SER A 895 39.51 43.54 21.32
C SER A 895 39.69 45.03 21.04
N CYS A 896 40.43 45.73 21.91
CA CYS A 896 40.69 47.16 21.81
C CYS A 896 41.57 47.49 20.58
N GLU A 897 42.68 46.76 20.40
CA GLU A 897 43.59 46.91 19.26
C GLU A 897 42.91 46.60 17.93
N LEU A 898 42.23 45.45 17.86
CA LEU A 898 41.52 45.02 16.65
C LEU A 898 40.28 45.87 16.34
N ALA A 899 39.76 46.63 17.31
CA ALA A 899 38.50 47.36 17.18
C ALA A 899 37.29 46.48 16.81
N VAL A 900 37.22 45.28 17.39
CA VAL A 900 36.14 44.31 17.20
C VAL A 900 35.45 43.99 18.53
N GLN A 901 34.26 43.40 18.49
CA GLN A 901 33.53 43.03 19.69
C GLN A 901 34.26 41.96 20.52
N ARG A 902 34.09 42.03 21.84
CA ARG A 902 34.57 41.02 22.77
C ARG A 902 33.49 39.97 23.03
N HIS A 903 33.86 38.69 23.08
CA HIS A 903 32.90 37.61 23.35
C HIS A 903 32.61 37.40 24.85
N LYS A 904 33.56 37.68 25.73
CA LYS A 904 33.43 37.36 27.16
C LYS A 904 32.39 38.31 27.82
N GLY A 905 31.18 37.86 28.13
CA GLY A 905 30.15 38.72 28.72
C GLY A 905 28.77 38.07 28.81
N ASN A 906 27.82 38.71 29.51
CA ASN A 906 26.45 38.21 29.58
C ASN A 906 25.66 38.63 28.33
N HIS A 907 25.30 37.65 27.50
CA HIS A 907 24.52 37.86 26.26
C HIS A 907 23.15 38.52 26.50
N ALA A 908 22.58 38.40 27.71
CA ALA A 908 21.31 39.05 28.04
C ALA A 908 21.42 40.59 28.09
N GLN A 909 22.64 41.12 28.21
CA GLN A 909 22.92 42.56 28.23
C GLN A 909 23.32 43.12 26.85
N GLY A 910 23.39 42.26 25.83
CA GLY A 910 23.62 42.67 24.44
C GLY A 910 22.37 43.31 23.83
N VAL A 911 22.58 44.33 23.00
CA VAL A 911 21.51 45.18 22.46
C VAL A 911 21.54 45.21 20.93
N ALA A 912 20.40 44.97 20.32
CA ALA A 912 20.15 45.03 18.88
C ALA A 912 19.73 46.45 18.45
N TYR A 913 20.65 47.42 18.47
CA TYR A 913 20.37 48.83 18.15
C TYR A 913 19.78 49.07 16.75
N SER A 914 19.88 48.12 15.82
CA SER A 914 19.18 48.27 14.54
C SER A 914 17.65 48.20 14.66
N ARG A 915 17.11 47.72 15.80
CA ARG A 915 15.67 47.65 16.08
C ARG A 915 15.12 48.98 16.60
N ASP A 916 15.97 49.82 17.15
CA ASP A 916 15.67 51.19 17.54
C ASP A 916 16.90 52.08 17.34
N LYS A 917 16.82 52.96 16.34
CA LYS A 917 17.92 53.85 15.94
C LYS A 917 18.31 54.85 17.04
N ASN A 918 17.41 55.14 17.98
CA ASN A 918 17.65 56.11 19.06
C ASN A 918 18.26 55.47 20.30
N ALA A 919 18.03 54.17 20.53
CA ALA A 919 18.45 53.45 21.74
C ALA A 919 19.96 53.61 22.08
N LEU A 920 20.81 53.60 21.06
CA LEU A 920 22.26 53.79 21.25
C LEU A 920 22.60 55.23 21.66
N SER A 921 21.97 56.22 21.02
CA SER A 921 22.17 57.64 21.33
C SER A 921 21.64 57.98 22.72
N GLU A 922 20.49 57.42 23.11
CA GLU A 922 19.92 57.58 24.45
C GLU A 922 20.85 57.03 25.54
N LEU A 923 21.38 55.82 25.34
CA LEU A 923 22.35 55.23 26.27
C LEU A 923 23.62 56.09 26.39
N ILE A 924 24.19 56.53 25.26
CA ILE A 924 25.39 57.37 25.25
C ILE A 924 25.14 58.72 25.96
N ASN A 925 23.98 59.34 25.73
CA ASN A 925 23.64 60.62 26.35
C ASN A 925 23.44 60.46 27.87
N TYR A 926 22.67 59.44 28.29
CA TYR A 926 22.47 59.13 29.70
C TYR A 926 23.80 58.85 30.42
N GLU A 927 24.69 58.07 29.80
CA GLU A 927 26.02 57.80 30.34
C GLU A 927 26.90 59.06 30.43
N ARG A 928 26.86 59.93 29.42
CA ARG A 928 27.61 61.19 29.42
C ARG A 928 27.17 62.10 30.56
N ASP A 929 25.87 62.19 30.81
CA ASP A 929 25.32 63.05 31.86
C ASP A 929 25.62 62.48 33.25
N LEU A 930 25.54 61.17 33.43
CA LEU A 930 25.96 60.49 34.67
C LEU A 930 27.44 60.71 35.00
N LEU A 931 28.33 60.67 34.00
CA LEU A 931 29.76 60.87 34.20
C LEU A 931 30.13 62.32 34.56
N LYS A 932 29.32 63.31 34.16
CA LYS A 932 29.50 64.72 34.55
C LYS A 932 29.10 65.00 36.00
N ALA A 933 28.20 64.21 36.57
CA ALA A 933 27.62 64.43 37.88
C ALA A 933 28.46 63.89 39.07
N ASP A 934 29.67 63.38 38.82
CA ASP A 934 30.57 62.75 39.83
C ASP A 934 29.88 61.68 40.71
N ASN A 935 28.98 60.90 40.11
CA ASN A 935 28.20 59.87 40.80
C ASN A 935 29.08 58.64 41.14
N LYS A 936 29.03 58.17 42.39
CA LYS A 936 29.81 57.00 42.85
C LYS A 936 29.26 55.65 42.37
N ASN A 937 28.02 55.60 41.87
CA ASN A 937 27.30 54.36 41.48
C ASN A 937 27.00 54.25 39.96
N VAL A 938 27.75 54.96 39.11
CA VAL A 938 27.54 55.04 37.65
C VAL A 938 27.28 53.68 36.97
N ILE A 939 27.97 52.61 37.38
CA ILE A 939 27.84 51.29 36.74
C ILE A 939 26.47 50.64 37.00
N GLU A 940 25.91 50.81 38.21
CA GLU A 940 24.60 50.26 38.56
C GLU A 940 23.48 51.00 37.83
N GLU A 941 23.55 52.35 37.82
CA GLU A 941 22.62 53.22 37.09
C GLU A 941 22.57 52.89 35.60
N ILE A 942 23.73 52.72 34.96
CA ILE A 942 23.80 52.34 33.55
C ILE A 942 23.22 50.93 33.32
N ASN A 943 23.49 49.99 34.23
CA ASN A 943 22.92 48.65 34.11
C ASN A 943 21.39 48.68 34.24
N ASN A 944 20.85 49.50 35.14
CA ASN A 944 19.42 49.66 35.34
C ASN A 944 18.77 50.36 34.14
N PHE A 945 19.36 51.45 33.65
CA PHE A 945 18.90 52.12 32.44
C PHE A 945 18.93 51.19 31.21
N ASN A 946 20.00 50.41 31.04
CA ASN A 946 20.07 49.45 29.94
C ASN A 946 19.02 48.33 30.08
N LYS A 947 18.71 47.88 31.30
CA LYS A 947 17.59 46.94 31.55
C LYS A 947 16.24 47.59 31.21
N GLU A 948 16.01 48.83 31.63
CA GLU A 948 14.78 49.57 31.31
C GLU A 948 14.61 49.80 29.81
N LEU A 949 15.70 50.18 29.12
CA LEU A 949 15.73 50.35 27.67
C LEU A 949 15.34 49.05 26.95
N ILE A 950 15.86 47.90 27.41
CA ILE A 950 15.49 46.57 26.90
C ILE A 950 14.04 46.18 27.30
N ASN A 951 13.57 46.58 28.47
CA ASN A 951 12.21 46.27 28.92
C ASN A 951 11.14 47.07 28.16
N LYS A 952 11.43 48.31 27.76
CA LYS A 952 10.55 49.15 26.93
C LYS A 952 10.30 48.56 25.54
N ASN A 953 11.26 47.81 25.01
CA ASN A 953 11.11 47.07 23.76
C ASN A 953 11.87 45.75 23.84
N ALA A 954 11.13 44.67 24.12
CA ALA A 954 11.70 43.33 24.30
C ALA A 954 12.56 42.87 23.11
N ASP A 955 12.30 43.35 21.90
CA ASP A 955 13.05 43.02 20.68
C ASP A 955 14.42 43.70 20.61
N LEU A 956 14.75 44.61 21.53
CA LEU A 956 16.09 45.19 21.65
C LEU A 956 17.11 44.22 22.27
N SER A 957 16.67 43.17 22.96
CA SER A 957 17.59 42.17 23.52
C SER A 957 18.22 41.34 22.40
N TYR A 958 19.55 41.24 22.34
CA TYR A 958 20.26 40.46 21.32
C TYR A 958 19.72 39.02 21.14
N PRO A 959 19.53 38.22 22.21
CA PRO A 959 18.92 36.90 22.09
C PRO A 959 17.49 36.90 21.56
N LYS A 960 16.65 37.88 21.95
CA LYS A 960 15.24 37.96 21.48
C LYS A 960 15.18 38.42 20.02
N ALA A 961 15.97 39.43 19.66
CA ALA A 961 16.09 39.91 18.28
C ALA A 961 16.56 38.80 17.33
N ALA A 962 17.52 37.98 17.78
CA ALA A 962 18.00 36.81 17.06
C ALA A 962 16.91 35.74 16.92
N LYS A 963 16.16 35.46 18.00
CA LYS A 963 14.99 34.56 17.97
C LYS A 963 13.98 34.96 16.91
N GLN A 964 13.64 36.24 16.82
CA GLN A 964 12.69 36.71 15.82
C GLN A 964 13.16 36.44 14.39
N LEU A 965 14.46 36.62 14.10
CA LEU A 965 15.00 36.35 12.76
C LEU A 965 14.98 34.86 12.38
N VAL A 966 15.14 33.97 13.36
CA VAL A 966 15.08 32.52 13.11
C VAL A 966 13.64 32.00 13.10
N LEU A 967 12.68 32.69 13.72
CA LEU A 967 11.26 32.38 13.60
C LEU A 967 10.75 32.54 12.16
N ASP A 968 11.28 33.49 11.38
CA ASP A 968 10.99 33.57 9.94
C ASP A 968 11.23 32.23 9.21
N VAL A 969 12.20 31.42 9.66
CA VAL A 969 12.50 30.12 9.04
C VAL A 969 11.36 29.14 9.32
N LYS A 970 10.77 29.15 10.53
CA LYS A 970 9.58 28.36 10.85
C LYS A 970 8.41 28.76 9.95
N ASP A 971 8.14 30.06 9.81
CA ASP A 971 6.99 30.53 9.02
C ASP A 971 7.15 30.15 7.54
N MET A 972 8.38 30.17 7.02
CA MET A 972 8.68 29.66 5.67
C MET A 972 8.39 28.15 5.54
N LEU A 973 8.63 27.36 6.58
CA LEU A 973 8.37 25.91 6.57
C LEU A 973 6.89 25.62 6.54
N GLU A 974 6.10 26.32 7.35
CA GLU A 974 4.63 26.23 7.38
C GLU A 974 4.03 26.62 6.02
N ALA A 975 4.63 27.59 5.33
CA ALA A 975 4.27 27.94 3.96
C ALA A 975 4.71 26.91 2.89
N GLY A 976 5.27 25.75 3.27
CA GLY A 976 5.62 24.68 2.33
C GLY A 976 6.94 24.87 1.59
N PHE A 977 7.81 25.79 2.02
CA PHE A 977 9.04 26.15 1.29
C PHE A 977 9.97 24.95 1.01
N LEU A 978 10.07 23.99 1.94
CA LEU A 978 10.91 22.80 1.79
C LEU A 978 10.21 21.64 1.08
N CYS A 979 8.88 21.69 0.87
CA CYS A 979 8.12 20.58 0.30
C CYS A 979 8.55 20.23 -1.13
N LYS A 980 9.01 21.22 -1.91
CA LYS A 980 9.55 21.01 -3.26
C LYS A 980 10.89 20.26 -3.31
N HIS A 981 11.52 20.04 -2.16
CA HIS A 981 12.79 19.31 -2.03
C HIS A 981 12.60 17.92 -1.41
N ALA A 982 11.34 17.50 -1.19
CA ALA A 982 10.99 16.25 -0.52
C ALA A 982 11.35 14.98 -1.28
N ASP A 983 11.86 15.08 -2.50
CA ASP A 983 12.44 13.95 -3.20
C ASP A 983 13.68 13.39 -2.46
N SER A 984 14.40 14.23 -1.69
CA SER A 984 15.62 13.83 -0.99
C SER A 984 15.79 14.46 0.40
N GLN A 985 15.98 13.61 1.42
CA GLN A 985 16.32 14.05 2.78
C GLN A 985 17.59 14.92 2.82
N VAL A 986 18.59 14.56 2.01
CA VAL A 986 19.85 15.31 1.92
C VAL A 986 19.61 16.72 1.37
N LYS A 987 18.76 16.86 0.33
CA LYS A 987 18.42 18.17 -0.24
C LYS A 987 17.64 19.04 0.75
N ILE A 988 16.69 18.45 1.48
CA ILE A 988 15.92 19.14 2.52
C ILE A 988 16.82 19.65 3.65
N ASN A 989 17.66 18.78 4.22
CA ASN A 989 18.54 19.14 5.33
C ASN A 989 19.51 20.25 4.90
N ALA A 990 20.11 20.13 3.70
CA ALA A 990 20.99 21.15 3.15
C ALA A 990 20.27 22.50 2.94
N LYS A 991 19.01 22.47 2.51
CA LYS A 991 18.23 23.70 2.29
C LYS A 991 17.81 24.35 3.60
N PHE A 992 17.47 23.57 4.62
CA PHE A 992 17.21 24.07 5.97
C PHE A 992 18.46 24.71 6.57
N GLU A 993 19.61 24.02 6.53
CA GLU A 993 20.90 24.56 6.96
C GLU A 993 21.26 25.85 6.23
N TYR A 994 21.01 25.91 4.91
CA TYR A 994 21.24 27.12 4.12
C TYR A 994 20.46 28.34 4.64
N GLU A 995 19.17 28.19 4.97
CA GLU A 995 18.38 29.30 5.50
C GLU A 995 18.86 29.70 6.91
N MET A 996 19.19 28.74 7.76
CA MET A 996 19.77 29.00 9.09
C MET A 996 21.12 29.72 9.00
N LYS A 997 21.99 29.31 8.06
CA LYS A 997 23.27 29.98 7.75
C LYS A 997 23.05 31.41 7.23
N LYS A 998 21.99 31.65 6.46
CA LYS A 998 21.62 33.00 6.00
C LYS A 998 21.23 33.89 7.18
N LYS A 999 20.47 33.38 8.15
CA LYS A 999 20.14 34.10 9.39
C LYS A 999 21.40 34.37 10.23
N SER A 1000 22.25 33.37 10.39
CA SER A 1000 23.54 33.50 11.09
C SER A 1000 24.41 34.58 10.46
N ASN A 1001 24.60 34.58 9.14
CA ASN A 1001 25.37 35.62 8.44
C ASN A 1001 24.77 37.01 8.60
N LYS A 1002 23.44 37.13 8.58
CA LYS A 1002 22.76 38.41 8.78
C LYS A 1002 23.05 38.97 10.18
N ILE A 1003 22.97 38.13 11.21
CA ILE A 1003 23.29 38.52 12.59
C ILE A 1003 24.79 38.85 12.71
N LEU A 1004 25.68 38.09 12.08
CA LEU A 1004 27.12 38.36 12.08
C LEU A 1004 27.43 39.76 11.53
N ARG A 1005 26.76 40.17 10.45
CA ARG A 1005 26.92 41.53 9.88
C ARG A 1005 26.45 42.62 10.83
N TYR A 1006 25.41 42.36 11.64
CA TYR A 1006 24.99 43.31 12.66
C TYR A 1006 26.00 43.42 13.81
N ILE A 1007 26.60 42.30 14.20
CA ILE A 1007 27.69 42.26 15.19
C ILE A 1007 28.92 43.00 14.65
N GLU A 1008 29.34 42.70 13.43
CA GLU A 1008 30.49 43.32 12.76
C GLU A 1008 30.36 44.84 12.67
N SER A 1009 29.18 45.33 12.31
CA SER A 1009 28.88 46.77 12.23
C SER A 1009 28.61 47.44 13.57
N PHE A 1010 28.67 46.70 14.69
CA PHE A 1010 28.28 47.13 16.03
C PHE A 1010 26.85 47.68 16.14
N THR A 1011 26.01 47.44 15.13
CA THR A 1011 24.58 47.74 15.21
C THR A 1011 23.89 46.77 16.16
N TRP A 1012 24.43 45.57 16.35
CA TRP A 1012 24.06 44.66 17.44
C TRP A 1012 25.27 44.43 18.32
N THR A 1013 25.10 44.46 19.63
CA THR A 1013 26.15 44.20 20.61
C THR A 1013 25.88 42.88 21.33
N ILE A 1014 26.93 42.10 21.56
CA ILE A 1014 26.84 40.78 22.21
C ILE A 1014 26.84 40.91 23.74
N GLY A 1015 27.37 42.01 24.28
CA GLY A 1015 27.50 42.22 25.73
C GLY A 1015 27.50 43.70 26.09
N TRP A 1016 27.41 43.95 27.39
CA TRP A 1016 27.14 45.26 28.00
C TRP A 1016 28.05 46.43 27.55
N ASP A 1017 29.34 46.21 27.32
CA ASP A 1017 30.30 47.27 26.95
C ASP A 1017 30.87 47.12 25.54
N ASN A 1018 30.29 46.24 24.71
CA ASN A 1018 30.86 45.96 23.40
C ASN A 1018 30.86 47.17 22.46
N ARG A 1019 29.97 48.16 22.66
CA ARG A 1019 30.02 49.41 21.89
C ARG A 1019 31.29 50.22 22.13
N ASP A 1020 31.95 50.07 23.28
CA ASP A 1020 33.18 50.81 23.62
C ASP A 1020 34.36 50.37 22.73
N PHE A 1021 34.25 49.23 22.06
CA PHE A 1021 35.29 48.70 21.18
C PHE A 1021 35.11 49.09 19.71
N ARG A 1022 34.03 49.82 19.37
CA ARG A 1022 33.77 50.28 17.99
C ARG A 1022 34.96 51.02 17.38
N PRO A 1023 35.21 50.95 16.06
CA PRO A 1023 36.32 51.66 15.42
C PRO A 1023 36.29 53.19 15.59
N ASP A 1024 35.10 53.76 15.76
CA ASP A 1024 34.85 55.21 15.85
C ASP A 1024 34.80 55.75 17.30
N THR A 1025 34.96 54.90 18.32
CA THR A 1025 35.08 55.34 19.71
C THR A 1025 36.51 55.21 20.24
N HIS A 1026 36.95 56.22 21.00
CA HIS A 1026 38.26 56.26 21.65
C HIS A 1026 38.29 55.54 23.01
N LEU A 1027 37.15 55.04 23.51
CA LEU A 1027 37.04 54.40 24.83
C LEU A 1027 37.82 53.08 24.90
N GLY A 1028 37.53 52.14 23.99
CA GLY A 1028 38.21 50.85 23.90
C GLY A 1028 38.20 50.07 25.21
N CYS A 1029 39.39 49.67 25.67
CA CYS A 1029 39.59 48.95 26.92
C CYS A 1029 39.50 49.83 28.18
N CYS A 1030 39.41 51.15 28.06
CA CYS A 1030 39.38 52.07 29.20
C CYS A 1030 40.53 51.91 30.22
N ASN A 1031 41.73 51.54 29.75
CA ASN A 1031 42.94 51.33 30.57
C ASN A 1031 42.82 50.25 31.65
N VAL A 1032 41.92 49.28 31.45
CA VAL A 1032 41.80 48.12 32.34
C VAL A 1032 42.03 46.82 31.59
N LEU A 1033 42.40 45.77 32.33
CA LEU A 1033 42.73 44.45 31.77
C LEU A 1033 41.54 43.48 31.78
N SER A 1034 40.46 43.80 32.50
CA SER A 1034 39.28 42.95 32.59
C SER A 1034 37.98 43.76 32.64
N ILE A 1035 36.89 43.15 32.18
CA ILE A 1035 35.54 43.75 32.30
C ILE A 1035 35.09 43.87 33.75
N ALA A 1036 35.57 42.99 34.64
CA ALA A 1036 35.28 43.12 36.06
C ALA A 1036 35.88 44.42 36.60
N ASP A 1037 37.09 44.78 36.17
CA ASP A 1037 37.73 46.03 36.55
C ASP A 1037 37.12 47.24 35.82
N LYS A 1038 36.66 47.08 34.58
CA LYS A 1038 35.88 48.12 33.87
C LYS A 1038 34.58 48.48 34.59
N LYS A 1039 34.00 47.50 35.30
CA LYS A 1039 32.80 47.64 36.12
C LYS A 1039 33.06 48.20 37.53
N LYS A 1040 34.32 48.46 37.92
CA LYS A 1040 34.65 49.05 39.22
C LYS A 1040 34.82 50.58 39.10
N GLY A 1041 34.09 51.34 39.94
CA GLY A 1041 34.22 52.80 40.03
C GLY A 1041 33.97 53.54 38.71
N LEU A 1042 34.66 54.67 38.51
CA LEU A 1042 34.54 55.54 37.32
C LEU A 1042 35.46 55.12 36.14
N GLN A 1043 35.92 53.86 36.07
CA GLN A 1043 36.93 53.45 35.08
C GLN A 1043 36.39 53.41 33.63
N ARG A 1044 35.08 53.19 33.44
CA ARG A 1044 34.43 53.13 32.10
C ARG A 1044 34.49 54.45 31.31
N GLY A 1045 34.69 55.59 31.96
CA GLY A 1045 34.76 56.91 31.31
C GLY A 1045 36.15 57.30 30.78
N LYS A 1046 37.17 56.46 30.97
CA LYS A 1046 38.56 56.78 30.59
C LYS A 1046 38.85 56.27 29.18
N ALA A 1047 39.40 57.12 28.32
CA ALA A 1047 39.91 56.73 27.01
C ALA A 1047 41.11 55.77 27.15
N CYS A 1048 41.33 54.88 26.19
CA CYS A 1048 42.55 54.09 26.12
C CYS A 1048 43.77 55.02 25.91
N THR A 1049 44.69 55.08 26.87
CA THR A 1049 45.88 55.95 26.84
C THR A 1049 46.90 55.51 25.79
N LEU A 1050 46.82 54.26 25.34
CA LEU A 1050 47.67 53.70 24.30
C LEU A 1050 47.10 53.89 22.89
N ASN A 1051 46.03 54.70 22.74
CA ASN A 1051 45.36 54.92 21.46
C ASN A 1051 44.99 53.61 20.73
N ARG A 1052 44.63 52.58 21.52
CA ARG A 1052 44.33 51.21 21.11
C ARG A 1052 45.51 50.37 20.60
N ASP A 1053 46.71 50.90 20.49
CA ASP A 1053 47.88 50.09 20.18
C ASP A 1053 48.39 49.41 21.44
N HIS A 1054 48.12 48.11 21.59
CA HIS A 1054 48.54 47.34 22.75
C HIS A 1054 49.85 46.57 22.51
N GLY A 1055 50.51 46.81 21.37
CA GLY A 1055 51.79 46.22 21.02
C GLY A 1055 51.70 44.77 20.54
N PHE A 1056 50.51 44.29 20.11
CA PHE A 1056 50.39 42.95 19.52
C PHE A 1056 50.78 42.92 18.04
N GLY A 1057 50.88 44.09 17.39
CA GLY A 1057 51.28 44.21 15.99
C GLY A 1057 50.21 43.77 14.99
N LEU A 1058 48.96 43.63 15.43
CA LEU A 1058 47.82 43.22 14.60
C LEU A 1058 47.12 44.44 13.98
N GLY A 1059 47.15 45.57 14.68
CA GLY A 1059 46.48 46.80 14.27
C GLY A 1059 44.95 46.65 14.25
N LYS A 1060 44.26 47.69 13.74
CA LYS A 1060 42.80 47.64 13.60
C LYS A 1060 42.40 46.60 12.55
N PHE A 1061 41.40 45.78 12.87
CA PHE A 1061 40.85 44.85 11.91
C PHE A 1061 40.09 45.61 10.80
N THR A 1062 40.50 45.39 9.55
CA THR A 1062 39.89 46.00 8.36
C THR A 1062 39.21 44.97 7.45
N GLY A 1063 39.25 43.69 7.82
CA GLY A 1063 38.62 42.60 7.09
C GLY A 1063 37.13 42.45 7.40
N THR A 1064 36.56 41.34 6.94
CA THR A 1064 35.17 40.97 7.23
C THR A 1064 35.12 39.72 8.11
N LEU A 1065 34.29 39.72 9.15
CA LEU A 1065 34.04 38.54 9.99
C LEU A 1065 33.40 37.43 9.14
N ARG A 1066 33.80 36.17 9.37
CA ARG A 1066 33.29 35.02 8.61
C ARG A 1066 32.94 33.87 9.56
N LEU A 1067 31.82 33.22 9.30
CA LEU A 1067 31.43 32.01 10.03
C LEU A 1067 32.41 30.86 9.72
N GLY A 1068 32.74 30.06 10.74
CA GLY A 1068 33.65 28.93 10.62
C GLY A 1068 35.09 29.32 10.29
N LYS A 1069 35.48 30.56 10.63
CA LYS A 1069 36.84 31.08 10.50
C LYS A 1069 37.25 31.77 11.79
#